data_AF-A0A4W6FEF8-F1
#
_entry.id   AF-A0A4W6FEF8-F1
#
_cell.length_a   1.000
_cell.length_b   1.000
_cell.length_c   1.000
_cell.angle_alpha   90.00
_cell.angle_beta   90.00
_cell.angle_gamma   90.00
#
_symmetry.space_group_name_H-M   'P 1'
#
loop_
_entity.id
_entity.type
_entity.pdbx_description
1 polymer ?
#
loop_
_entity_poly.entity_id
_entity_poly.type
_entity_poly.pdbx_seq_one_letter_code
_entity_poly.pdbx_strand_id
1 'polypeptide(L)'
;MYDKKFLLYRQQWEPLFSNLDIFLFSLIVGLLIYWFMSRKKPEPIPEFKKLDTPAPTTRETSFIEKMKKTNIIVFYGSQTGTAEEFANRLSKDAQRYGMKGMAADPEEYDMGELSRLSEIENALAIFCMATYGEGDPTDNAQDFYDWLQENDDEDLSGLNYTVFALGNKTYEHYNAMGKYVDKRLEELGAKRIFDLGLGDDDGNLEEDFISWREQFWPAVCEHFGVEALGDESSIRQYELKEHTDINMNKVYTGEIGRLKSFEVQKPPFDSKNPFLAPVTVNRRLNKGGDRHLMHLELDITGSKIRYESGDHVAVFPTNDSALVNKLGQILGVDLDVVISLNNLDDESNKKHPFPCPTTYRTALTHYLDITHPPRTNVLYELAQYASDPKDQEAMRKMASSSPEGKALYQSWVLDASRNILAILEDMPSLRPPIDHLCELMPRLQARYYSIASSSKVHPNSIHICAVVVEYKTKTGRINKGVATNWLKNKLVTDNGHKSTVPMYIRKSQFRLPFKATNPVIMIGPGTGIAPFMGFIQERGWLKQQGKEVGETVMYFGCRHKNEDYIYQEELEEAERNGVLTQLKVAFSRDQEHKVYVQHLLKNNKEDLWKLIHTENAHIYVCGDARNMAKDVQTTFHEIAEEMGGMMRTQATDYIKKLMTKGRYSQDVWS
;
A
#
# COMPACT_ATOMS: atom_id res chain seq x y z
N MET A 1 -83.58 72.54 39.18
CA MET A 1 -83.79 71.10 38.95
C MET A 1 -82.53 70.57 38.26
N TYR A 2 -81.84 69.66 38.94
CA TYR A 2 -80.97 68.57 38.46
C TYR A 2 -80.37 68.52 37.03
N ASP A 3 -79.06 68.23 37.03
CA ASP A 3 -78.32 67.18 36.27
C ASP A 3 -77.70 67.40 34.86
N LYS A 4 -76.36 67.24 34.87
CA LYS A 4 -75.48 66.34 34.06
C LYS A 4 -75.11 66.59 32.59
N LYS A 5 -73.77 66.53 32.42
CA LYS A 5 -72.93 65.93 31.35
C LYS A 5 -72.89 66.61 29.97
N PHE A 6 -71.71 67.08 29.55
CA PHE A 6 -70.74 66.30 28.74
C PHE A 6 -69.48 67.13 28.45
N LEU A 7 -68.32 66.62 28.87
CA LEU A 7 -66.99 67.05 28.42
C LEU A 7 -66.68 66.35 27.10
N LEU A 8 -66.34 67.09 26.05
CA LEU A 8 -65.80 66.56 24.80
C LEU A 8 -64.44 67.21 24.51
N TYR A 9 -63.39 66.41 24.71
CA TYR A 9 -62.02 66.66 24.30
C TYR A 9 -61.92 66.52 22.77
N ARG A 10 -61.40 67.53 22.09
CA ARG A 10 -61.01 67.46 20.67
C ARG A 10 -59.52 67.13 20.62
N GLN A 11 -59.18 65.88 20.36
CA GLN A 11 -57.80 65.40 20.24
C GLN A 11 -57.30 65.69 18.82
N GLN A 12 -56.31 66.57 18.69
CA GLN A 12 -55.56 66.78 17.44
C GLN A 12 -54.65 65.56 17.22
N TRP A 13 -54.70 64.99 16.02
CA TRP A 13 -53.85 63.88 15.59
C TRP A 13 -52.48 64.43 15.19
N GLU A 14 -51.45 64.10 15.96
CA GLU A 14 -50.06 64.29 15.53
C GLU A 14 -49.64 63.14 14.59
N PRO A 15 -48.91 63.43 13.49
CA PRO A 15 -48.39 62.40 12.61
C PRO A 15 -47.32 61.57 13.32
N LEU A 16 -47.40 60.25 13.17
CA LEU A 16 -46.58 59.22 13.83
C LEU A 16 -45.07 59.30 13.54
N PHE A 17 -44.62 60.11 12.59
CA PHE A 17 -43.22 60.26 12.21
C PHE A 17 -42.90 61.73 11.93
N SER A 18 -41.84 62.24 12.55
CA SER A 18 -41.34 63.59 12.27
C SER A 18 -40.59 63.62 10.93
N ASN A 19 -40.43 64.82 10.36
CA ASN A 19 -39.62 64.99 9.14
C ASN A 19 -38.16 64.53 9.33
N LEU A 20 -37.66 64.50 10.58
CA LEU A 20 -36.34 63.98 10.92
C LEU A 20 -36.30 62.45 10.81
N ASP A 21 -37.38 61.77 11.21
CA ASP A 21 -37.50 60.31 11.13
C ASP A 21 -37.59 59.85 9.68
N ILE A 22 -38.33 60.59 8.84
CA ILE A 22 -38.41 60.33 7.40
C ILE A 22 -37.03 60.51 6.76
N PHE A 23 -36.28 61.55 7.15
CA PHE A 23 -34.92 61.78 6.64
C PHE A 23 -33.94 60.67 7.06
N LEU A 24 -33.98 60.26 8.33
CA LEU A 24 -33.15 59.16 8.86
C LEU A 24 -33.49 57.84 8.18
N PHE A 25 -34.77 57.54 7.97
CA PHE A 25 -35.21 56.34 7.27
C PHE A 25 -34.74 56.35 5.81
N SER A 26 -34.82 57.51 5.14
CA SER A 26 -34.32 57.71 3.78
C SER A 26 -32.79 57.50 3.69
N LEU A 27 -32.05 57.98 4.68
CA LEU A 27 -30.59 57.83 4.76
C LEU A 27 -30.18 56.37 4.99
N ILE A 28 -30.88 55.67 5.88
CA ILE A 28 -30.65 54.25 6.17
C ILE A 28 -30.97 53.39 4.93
N VAL A 29 -32.09 53.66 4.26
CA VAL A 29 -32.44 52.98 3.00
C VAL A 29 -31.41 53.29 1.92
N GLY A 30 -30.95 54.54 1.81
CA GLY A 30 -29.89 54.93 0.87
C GLY A 30 -28.56 54.22 1.14
N LEU A 31 -28.16 54.07 2.41
CA LEU A 31 -26.95 53.35 2.81
C LEU A 31 -27.09 51.83 2.59
N LEU A 32 -28.28 51.27 2.82
CA LEU A 32 -28.56 49.86 2.51
C LEU A 32 -28.52 49.58 1.01
N ILE A 33 -29.09 50.46 0.19
CA ILE A 33 -29.02 50.37 -1.28
C ILE A 33 -27.58 50.52 -1.75
N TYR A 34 -26.84 51.50 -1.20
CA TYR A 34 -25.42 51.70 -1.52
C TYR A 34 -24.57 50.49 -1.13
N TRP A 35 -24.82 49.87 0.03
CA TRP A 35 -24.14 48.65 0.48
C TRP A 35 -24.49 47.44 -0.38
N PHE A 36 -25.75 47.33 -0.83
CA PHE A 36 -26.20 46.26 -1.72
C PHE A 36 -25.63 46.41 -3.13
N MET A 37 -25.49 47.64 -3.64
CA MET A 37 -24.88 47.91 -4.95
C MET A 37 -23.34 47.90 -4.90
N SER A 38 -22.72 48.26 -3.77
CA SER A 38 -21.26 48.31 -3.59
C SER A 38 -20.67 47.00 -3.07
N ARG A 39 -21.51 46.02 -2.71
CA ARG A 39 -21.08 44.62 -2.67
C ARG A 39 -20.64 44.24 -4.07
N LYS A 40 -19.32 44.28 -4.30
CA LYS A 40 -18.71 43.51 -5.36
C LYS A 40 -19.30 42.11 -5.22
N LYS A 41 -20.00 41.66 -6.27
CA LYS A 41 -20.39 40.26 -6.37
C LYS A 41 -19.14 39.46 -6.00
N PRO A 42 -19.21 38.47 -5.09
CA PRO A 42 -18.10 37.54 -4.98
C PRO A 42 -17.84 37.13 -6.42
N GLU A 43 -16.61 37.37 -6.90
CA GLU A 43 -16.19 36.69 -8.12
C GLU A 43 -16.57 35.25 -7.87
N PRO A 44 -17.41 34.64 -8.72
CA PRO A 44 -17.63 33.22 -8.58
C PRO A 44 -16.21 32.67 -8.60
N ILE A 45 -15.78 32.09 -7.47
CA ILE A 45 -14.72 31.10 -7.49
C ILE A 45 -15.13 30.29 -8.71
N PRO A 46 -14.34 30.26 -9.80
CA PRO A 46 -14.74 29.45 -10.93
C PRO A 46 -15.06 28.14 -10.28
N GLU A 47 -16.31 27.69 -10.45
CA GLU A 47 -16.58 26.28 -10.30
C GLU A 47 -15.58 25.71 -11.30
N PHE A 48 -14.41 25.33 -10.77
CA PHE A 48 -13.76 24.15 -11.22
C PHE A 48 -14.94 23.20 -11.15
N LYS A 49 -15.58 22.99 -12.32
CA LYS A 49 -16.06 21.68 -12.65
C LYS A 49 -14.98 20.83 -12.04
N LYS A 50 -15.34 20.07 -10.99
CA LYS A 50 -14.61 18.83 -10.74
C LYS A 50 -14.38 18.35 -12.16
N LEU A 51 -13.12 18.15 -12.53
CA LEU A 51 -12.91 17.33 -13.69
C LEU A 51 -13.75 16.12 -13.32
N ASP A 52 -14.92 16.01 -13.96
CA ASP A 52 -15.47 14.74 -14.33
C ASP A 52 -14.30 14.23 -15.19
N THR A 53 -13.29 13.70 -14.50
CA THR A 53 -12.66 12.46 -14.89
C THR A 53 -13.87 11.70 -15.36
N PRO A 54 -14.07 11.53 -16.68
CA PRO A 54 -15.16 10.68 -17.11
C PRO A 54 -15.01 9.47 -16.22
N ALA A 55 -16.02 9.21 -15.37
CA ALA A 55 -16.06 8.00 -14.56
C ALA A 55 -15.59 6.94 -15.54
N PRO A 56 -14.45 6.27 -15.28
CA PRO A 56 -13.83 5.40 -16.27
C PRO A 56 -14.98 4.59 -16.80
N THR A 57 -15.33 4.77 -18.08
CA THR A 57 -16.59 4.26 -18.62
C THR A 57 -16.57 2.78 -18.31
N THR A 58 -17.26 2.39 -17.24
CA THR A 58 -17.32 1.04 -16.74
C THR A 58 -17.94 0.33 -17.89
N ARG A 59 -17.14 -0.48 -18.58
CA ARG A 59 -17.70 -1.32 -19.63
C ARG A 59 -18.78 -2.13 -18.93
N GLU A 60 -20.00 -1.94 -19.41
CA GLU A 60 -21.26 -2.50 -18.93
C GLU A 60 -21.22 -4.04 -18.91
N THR A 61 -20.53 -4.62 -17.93
CA THR A 61 -20.64 -6.05 -17.63
C THR A 61 -20.98 -6.20 -16.16
N SER A 62 -22.28 -6.24 -15.87
CA SER A 62 -22.81 -6.65 -14.58
C SER A 62 -22.20 -7.98 -14.16
N PHE A 63 -21.65 -8.06 -12.94
CA PHE A 63 -21.12 -9.33 -12.46
C PHE A 63 -22.23 -10.34 -12.21
N ILE A 64 -23.47 -9.89 -11.98
CA ILE A 64 -24.65 -10.74 -11.85
C ILE A 64 -24.88 -11.56 -13.13
N GLU A 65 -24.72 -10.96 -14.32
CA GLU A 65 -24.88 -11.69 -15.59
C GLU A 65 -23.80 -12.77 -15.77
N LYS A 66 -22.55 -12.48 -15.37
CA LYS A 66 -21.48 -13.49 -15.34
C LYS A 66 -21.79 -14.57 -14.33
N MET A 67 -22.30 -14.17 -13.16
CA MET A 67 -22.69 -15.05 -12.09
C MET A 67 -23.90 -15.92 -12.40
N LYS A 68 -24.75 -15.64 -13.40
CA LYS A 68 -25.78 -16.62 -13.81
C LYS A 68 -25.20 -17.94 -14.31
N LYS A 69 -23.93 -17.95 -14.73
CA LYS A 69 -23.19 -19.16 -15.15
C LYS A 69 -22.28 -19.72 -14.06
N THR A 70 -22.06 -18.95 -13.00
CA THR A 70 -21.31 -19.34 -11.80
C THR A 70 -22.25 -19.32 -10.59
N ASN A 71 -21.79 -19.54 -9.38
CA ASN A 71 -22.61 -19.35 -8.17
C ASN A 71 -21.80 -18.83 -6.99
N ILE A 72 -20.47 -18.74 -7.15
CA ILE A 72 -19.58 -18.12 -6.19
C ILE A 72 -18.84 -16.96 -6.86
N ILE A 73 -18.77 -15.82 -6.18
CA ILE A 73 -17.87 -14.72 -6.53
C ILE A 73 -16.94 -14.43 -5.36
N VAL A 74 -15.67 -14.19 -5.67
CA VAL A 74 -14.64 -13.88 -4.69
C VAL A 74 -14.02 -12.52 -5.00
N PHE A 75 -14.41 -11.51 -4.24
CA PHE A 75 -13.84 -10.17 -4.33
C PHE A 75 -12.52 -10.11 -3.58
N TYR A 76 -11.54 -9.37 -4.12
CA TYR A 76 -10.27 -9.13 -3.44
C TYR A 76 -9.95 -7.65 -3.30
N GLY A 77 -9.74 -7.20 -2.06
CA GLY A 77 -9.04 -5.94 -1.78
C GLY A 77 -7.55 -6.21 -1.61
N SER A 78 -6.72 -5.88 -2.61
CA SER A 78 -5.30 -6.22 -2.62
C SER A 78 -4.38 -5.10 -3.08
N GLN A 79 -3.34 -4.82 -2.27
CA GLN A 79 -2.29 -3.85 -2.63
C GLN A 79 -1.06 -4.51 -3.28
N THR A 80 -0.71 -5.72 -2.83
CA THR A 80 0.51 -6.45 -3.21
C THR A 80 0.22 -7.84 -3.79
N GLY A 81 -1.04 -8.14 -4.11
CA GLY A 81 -1.48 -9.35 -4.79
C GLY A 81 -1.80 -10.55 -3.88
N THR A 82 -1.56 -10.49 -2.56
CA THR A 82 -1.82 -11.62 -1.65
C THR A 82 -3.31 -11.99 -1.57
N ALA A 83 -4.18 -11.00 -1.40
CA ALA A 83 -5.63 -11.22 -1.34
C ALA A 83 -6.19 -11.66 -2.70
N GLU A 84 -5.65 -11.12 -3.80
CA GLU A 84 -5.96 -11.57 -5.16
C GLU A 84 -5.60 -13.05 -5.35
N GLU A 85 -4.43 -13.48 -4.87
CA GLU A 85 -4.01 -14.88 -4.95
C GLU A 85 -4.95 -15.81 -4.15
N PHE A 86 -5.32 -15.42 -2.93
CA PHE A 86 -6.28 -16.16 -2.11
C PHE A 86 -7.66 -16.24 -2.77
N ALA A 87 -8.14 -15.13 -3.34
CA ALA A 87 -9.41 -15.11 -4.06
C ALA A 87 -9.41 -16.05 -5.27
N ASN A 88 -8.33 -16.06 -6.05
CA ASN A 88 -8.18 -16.99 -7.18
C ASN A 88 -8.14 -18.46 -6.71
N ARG A 89 -7.51 -18.76 -5.57
CA ARG A 89 -7.51 -20.12 -4.99
C ARG A 89 -8.90 -20.57 -4.58
N LEU A 90 -9.67 -19.72 -3.89
CA LEU A 90 -11.05 -20.04 -3.51
C LEU A 90 -11.94 -20.20 -4.75
N SER A 91 -11.78 -19.33 -5.74
CA SER A 91 -12.50 -19.44 -7.01
C SER A 91 -12.24 -20.77 -7.72
N LYS A 92 -10.99 -21.27 -7.70
CA LYS A 92 -10.63 -22.58 -8.27
C LYS A 92 -11.18 -23.75 -7.45
N ASP A 93 -11.09 -23.65 -6.13
CA ASP A 93 -11.55 -24.71 -5.23
C ASP A 93 -13.07 -24.96 -5.38
N ALA A 94 -13.87 -23.95 -5.74
CA ALA A 94 -15.30 -24.09 -6.01
C ALA A 94 -15.64 -25.26 -6.96
N GLN A 95 -14.84 -25.47 -8.01
CA GLN A 95 -15.05 -26.55 -8.98
C GLN A 95 -14.96 -27.95 -8.34
N ARG A 96 -14.13 -28.11 -7.31
CA ARG A 96 -13.96 -29.37 -6.57
C ARG A 96 -15.18 -29.73 -5.73
N TYR A 97 -16.00 -28.74 -5.40
CA TYR A 97 -17.21 -28.88 -4.59
C TYR A 97 -18.49 -28.78 -5.43
N GLY A 98 -18.41 -29.03 -6.74
CA GLY A 98 -19.56 -29.01 -7.65
C GLY A 98 -20.13 -27.62 -7.91
N MET A 99 -19.40 -26.59 -7.54
CA MET A 99 -19.77 -25.19 -7.72
C MET A 99 -18.87 -24.53 -8.77
N LYS A 100 -19.20 -23.31 -9.19
CA LYS A 100 -18.37 -22.52 -10.10
C LYS A 100 -18.08 -21.18 -9.47
N GLY A 101 -16.80 -20.89 -9.30
CA GLY A 101 -16.31 -19.64 -8.72
C GLY A 101 -15.71 -18.72 -9.78
N MET A 102 -15.81 -17.41 -9.55
CA MET A 102 -15.00 -16.40 -10.23
C MET A 102 -14.33 -15.47 -9.22
N ALA A 103 -13.11 -15.01 -9.52
CA ALA A 103 -12.44 -13.96 -8.75
C ALA A 103 -12.63 -12.60 -9.44
N ALA A 104 -12.90 -11.55 -8.66
CA ALA A 104 -13.26 -10.22 -9.15
C ALA A 104 -12.56 -9.09 -8.38
N ASP A 105 -12.10 -8.08 -9.12
CA ASP A 105 -11.65 -6.82 -8.53
C ASP A 105 -12.88 -5.94 -8.25
N PRO A 106 -13.17 -5.54 -7.01
CA PRO A 106 -14.32 -4.70 -6.71
C PRO A 106 -14.26 -3.32 -7.40
N GLU A 107 -13.08 -2.81 -7.78
CA GLU A 107 -12.94 -1.55 -8.55
C GLU A 107 -13.55 -1.65 -9.96
N GLU A 108 -13.67 -2.86 -10.52
CA GLU A 108 -14.18 -3.07 -11.88
C GLU A 108 -15.71 -3.18 -11.96
N TYR A 109 -16.41 -3.23 -10.83
CA TYR A 109 -17.84 -3.51 -10.75
C TYR A 109 -18.60 -2.48 -9.91
N ASP A 110 -19.90 -2.37 -10.19
CA ASP A 110 -20.81 -1.61 -9.34
C ASP A 110 -21.25 -2.51 -8.16
N MET A 111 -20.76 -2.19 -6.96
CA MET A 111 -21.05 -2.94 -5.75
C MET A 111 -22.50 -2.78 -5.27
N GLY A 112 -23.26 -1.84 -5.83
CA GLY A 112 -24.72 -1.76 -5.63
C GLY A 112 -25.47 -2.98 -6.17
N GLU A 113 -24.90 -3.75 -7.10
CA GLU A 113 -25.52 -4.98 -7.58
C GLU A 113 -25.50 -6.14 -6.55
N LEU A 114 -24.85 -5.99 -5.39
CA LEU A 114 -24.82 -7.03 -4.35
C LEU A 114 -26.22 -7.45 -3.88
N SER A 115 -27.20 -6.54 -3.84
CA SER A 115 -28.59 -6.86 -3.47
C SER A 115 -29.24 -7.85 -4.45
N ARG A 116 -28.80 -7.83 -5.71
CA ARG A 116 -29.28 -8.71 -6.79
C ARG A 116 -28.63 -10.10 -6.78
N LEU A 117 -27.63 -10.36 -5.94
CA LEU A 117 -27.06 -11.72 -5.79
C LEU A 117 -28.09 -12.74 -5.31
N SER A 118 -29.11 -12.28 -4.57
CA SER A 118 -30.25 -13.10 -4.15
C SER A 118 -31.08 -13.67 -5.31
N GLU A 119 -30.94 -13.11 -6.54
CA GLU A 119 -31.58 -13.63 -7.75
C GLU A 119 -30.99 -14.97 -8.21
N ILE A 120 -29.80 -15.34 -7.73
CA ILE A 120 -29.05 -16.52 -8.15
C ILE A 120 -29.17 -17.62 -7.09
N GLU A 121 -29.56 -18.82 -7.52
CA GLU A 121 -29.68 -19.97 -6.62
C GLU A 121 -28.32 -20.38 -6.06
N ASN A 122 -28.25 -20.61 -4.75
CA ASN A 122 -27.03 -20.97 -4.04
C ASN A 122 -25.88 -19.96 -4.23
N ALA A 123 -26.21 -18.69 -4.41
CA ALA A 123 -25.23 -17.63 -4.53
C ALA A 123 -24.45 -17.41 -3.23
N LEU A 124 -23.14 -17.19 -3.38
CA LEU A 124 -22.23 -16.86 -2.28
C LEU A 124 -21.20 -15.81 -2.72
N ALA A 125 -21.11 -14.72 -1.95
CA ALA A 125 -20.04 -13.73 -2.07
C ALA A 125 -18.96 -13.95 -1.01
N ILE A 126 -17.71 -14.03 -1.43
CA ILE A 126 -16.55 -14.17 -0.55
C ILE A 126 -15.68 -12.92 -0.68
N PHE A 127 -15.23 -12.34 0.43
CA PHE A 127 -14.38 -11.16 0.42
C PHE A 127 -13.02 -11.45 1.03
N CYS A 128 -11.96 -11.42 0.21
CA CYS A 128 -10.58 -11.44 0.67
C CYS A 128 -10.07 -10.00 0.82
N MET A 129 -10.08 -9.45 2.03
CA MET A 129 -9.85 -8.02 2.25
C MET A 129 -8.54 -7.76 2.99
N ALA A 130 -7.54 -7.21 2.31
CA ALA A 130 -6.34 -6.71 2.97
C ALA A 130 -6.60 -5.32 3.59
N THR A 131 -5.93 -5.05 4.71
CA THR A 131 -5.91 -3.72 5.34
C THR A 131 -4.58 -3.02 5.02
N TYR A 132 -4.63 -1.73 4.71
CA TYR A 132 -3.45 -0.92 4.40
C TYR A 132 -3.43 0.38 5.21
N GLY A 133 -2.35 1.15 5.10
CA GLY A 133 -2.22 2.45 5.77
C GLY A 133 -2.45 2.37 7.29
N GLU A 134 -3.31 3.25 7.80
CA GLU A 134 -3.69 3.31 9.22
C GLU A 134 -5.06 2.65 9.47
N GLY A 135 -5.28 1.47 8.87
CA GLY A 135 -6.57 0.77 8.93
C GLY A 135 -7.48 1.05 7.73
N ASP A 136 -6.93 1.64 6.68
CA ASP A 136 -7.61 2.01 5.44
C ASP A 136 -7.83 0.77 4.54
N PRO A 137 -8.80 0.82 3.60
CA PRO A 137 -8.92 -0.18 2.53
C PRO A 137 -7.70 -0.14 1.60
N THR A 138 -7.53 -1.18 0.78
CA THR A 138 -6.62 -1.14 -0.37
C THR A 138 -7.17 -0.22 -1.45
N ASP A 139 -6.29 0.32 -2.31
CA ASP A 139 -6.69 1.29 -3.34
C ASP A 139 -7.86 0.77 -4.20
N ASN A 140 -7.81 -0.50 -4.61
CA ASN A 140 -8.84 -1.13 -5.44
C ASN A 140 -10.15 -1.46 -4.70
N ALA A 141 -10.20 -1.27 -3.38
CA ALA A 141 -11.37 -1.49 -2.54
C ALA A 141 -11.92 -0.18 -1.94
N GLN A 142 -11.34 0.97 -2.29
CA GLN A 142 -11.74 2.27 -1.75
C GLN A 142 -13.19 2.61 -2.10
N ASP A 143 -13.58 2.48 -3.37
CA ASP A 143 -14.95 2.79 -3.81
C ASP A 143 -15.99 1.88 -3.13
N PHE A 144 -15.64 0.60 -2.90
CA PHE A 144 -16.50 -0.33 -2.15
C PHE A 144 -16.62 0.06 -0.67
N TYR A 145 -15.53 0.49 -0.05
CA TYR A 145 -15.54 0.97 1.33
C TYR A 145 -16.41 2.22 1.48
N ASP A 146 -16.27 3.18 0.57
CA ASP A 146 -17.08 4.41 0.55
C ASP A 146 -18.56 4.07 0.34
N TRP A 147 -18.87 3.15 -0.59
CA TRP A 147 -20.23 2.66 -0.80
C TRP A 147 -20.86 2.05 0.46
N LEU A 148 -20.11 1.22 1.20
CA LEU A 148 -20.56 0.64 2.47
C LEU A 148 -20.84 1.70 3.54
N GLN A 149 -20.10 2.82 3.53
CA GLN A 149 -20.30 3.93 4.47
C GLN A 149 -21.53 4.77 4.13
N GLU A 150 -21.77 5.04 2.85
CA GLU A 150 -22.80 5.98 2.40
C GLU A 150 -24.21 5.36 2.35
N ASN A 151 -24.32 4.03 2.20
CA ASN A 151 -25.59 3.34 1.95
C ASN A 151 -26.09 2.57 3.17
N ASP A 152 -26.52 3.30 4.22
CA ASP A 152 -27.14 2.74 5.43
C ASP A 152 -28.49 2.05 5.19
N ASP A 153 -29.20 2.42 4.12
CA ASP A 153 -30.57 1.97 3.84
C ASP A 153 -30.65 0.80 2.84
N GLU A 154 -29.52 0.30 2.33
CA GLU A 154 -29.50 -0.80 1.36
C GLU A 154 -29.88 -2.13 2.04
N ASP A 155 -30.77 -2.90 1.42
CA ASP A 155 -31.19 -4.21 1.92
C ASP A 155 -30.46 -5.33 1.19
N LEU A 156 -29.53 -5.98 1.89
CA LEU A 156 -28.79 -7.16 1.42
C LEU A 156 -29.42 -8.47 1.94
N SER A 157 -30.69 -8.45 2.35
CA SER A 157 -31.43 -9.65 2.75
C SER A 157 -31.37 -10.73 1.68
N GLY A 158 -30.92 -11.93 2.07
CA GLY A 158 -30.78 -13.07 1.17
C GLY A 158 -29.39 -13.22 0.54
N LEU A 159 -28.49 -12.24 0.70
CA LEU A 159 -27.08 -12.40 0.35
C LEU A 159 -26.40 -13.34 1.36
N ASN A 160 -25.81 -14.43 0.89
CA ASN A 160 -24.89 -15.24 1.69
C ASN A 160 -23.46 -14.73 1.49
N TYR A 161 -22.72 -14.53 2.59
CA TYR A 161 -21.34 -14.07 2.50
C TYR A 161 -20.39 -14.68 3.53
N THR A 162 -19.09 -14.56 3.27
CA THR A 162 -18.04 -14.69 4.29
C THR A 162 -16.85 -13.77 3.95
N VAL A 163 -16.01 -13.51 4.94
CA VAL A 163 -14.85 -12.62 4.80
C VAL A 163 -13.60 -13.32 5.34
N PHE A 164 -12.51 -13.23 4.58
CA PHE A 164 -11.16 -13.53 5.05
C PHE A 164 -10.35 -12.23 5.05
N ALA A 165 -10.01 -11.76 6.25
CA ALA A 165 -9.23 -10.54 6.44
C ALA A 165 -7.72 -10.83 6.42
N LEU A 166 -6.96 -10.01 5.70
CA LEU A 166 -5.50 -10.05 5.67
C LEU A 166 -4.95 -8.81 6.39
N GLY A 167 -4.21 -9.03 7.48
CA GLY A 167 -3.71 -7.96 8.32
C GLY A 167 -2.41 -8.36 8.98
N ASN A 168 -1.92 -7.49 9.86
CA ASN A 168 -0.66 -7.71 10.57
C ASN A 168 -0.77 -7.16 11.99
N LYS A 169 -0.52 -8.00 13.01
CA LYS A 169 -0.65 -7.61 14.43
C LYS A 169 0.37 -6.57 14.90
N THR A 170 1.41 -6.27 14.11
CA THR A 170 2.33 -5.16 14.45
C THR A 170 1.69 -3.79 14.29
N TYR A 171 0.61 -3.68 13.51
CA TYR A 171 -0.13 -2.45 13.29
C TYR A 171 -1.28 -2.31 14.29
N GLU A 172 -1.60 -1.07 14.66
CA GLU A 172 -2.69 -0.78 15.61
C GLU A 172 -4.05 -1.27 15.09
N HIS A 173 -4.31 -1.03 13.80
CA HIS A 173 -5.56 -1.34 13.14
C HIS A 173 -5.56 -2.74 12.50
N TYR A 174 -5.24 -3.77 13.29
CA TYR A 174 -5.20 -5.16 12.83
C TYR A 174 -6.51 -5.62 12.18
N ASN A 175 -6.46 -6.00 10.90
CA ASN A 175 -7.59 -6.49 10.09
C ASN A 175 -8.79 -5.52 10.03
N ALA A 176 -8.56 -4.21 10.14
CA ALA A 176 -9.64 -3.22 10.21
C ALA A 176 -10.61 -3.31 9.02
N MET A 177 -10.10 -3.43 7.79
CA MET A 177 -10.96 -3.47 6.60
C MET A 177 -11.83 -4.73 6.56
N GLY A 178 -11.25 -5.92 6.79
CA GLY A 178 -12.03 -7.16 6.80
C GLY A 178 -13.05 -7.23 7.93
N LYS A 179 -12.69 -6.74 9.14
CA LYS A 179 -13.64 -6.61 10.26
C LYS A 179 -14.77 -5.63 9.95
N TYR A 180 -14.45 -4.53 9.27
CA TYR A 180 -15.44 -3.54 8.87
C TYR A 180 -16.42 -4.11 7.85
N VAL A 181 -15.94 -4.73 6.77
CA VAL A 181 -16.79 -5.36 5.74
C VAL A 181 -17.69 -6.44 6.35
N ASP A 182 -17.14 -7.33 7.17
CA ASP A 182 -17.91 -8.39 7.81
C ASP A 182 -19.03 -7.83 8.70
N LYS A 183 -18.69 -6.89 9.59
CA LYS A 183 -19.68 -6.25 10.44
C LYS A 183 -20.76 -5.52 9.62
N ARG A 184 -20.34 -4.81 8.59
CA ARG A 184 -21.22 -3.93 7.81
C ARG A 184 -22.19 -4.71 6.93
N LEU A 185 -21.75 -5.80 6.30
CA LEU A 185 -22.63 -6.68 5.53
C LEU A 185 -23.71 -7.32 6.42
N GLU A 186 -23.37 -7.70 7.66
CA GLU A 186 -24.36 -8.19 8.64
C GLU A 186 -25.36 -7.09 9.06
N GLU A 187 -24.88 -5.85 9.27
CA GLU A 187 -25.75 -4.69 9.57
C GLU A 187 -26.75 -4.39 8.43
N LEU A 188 -26.35 -4.63 7.17
CA LEU A 188 -27.20 -4.46 5.98
C LEU A 188 -28.10 -5.70 5.68
N GLY A 189 -28.14 -6.69 6.57
CA GLY A 189 -29.06 -7.84 6.47
C GLY A 189 -28.52 -9.08 5.75
N ALA A 190 -27.26 -9.08 5.31
CA ALA A 190 -26.65 -10.26 4.70
C ALA A 190 -26.37 -11.36 5.74
N LYS A 191 -26.40 -12.62 5.31
CA LYS A 191 -26.20 -13.80 6.16
C LYS A 191 -24.76 -14.30 6.07
N ARG A 192 -24.04 -14.25 7.20
CA ARG A 192 -22.71 -14.86 7.33
C ARG A 192 -22.82 -16.38 7.30
N ILE A 193 -22.15 -17.03 6.35
CA ILE A 193 -22.17 -18.51 6.22
C ILE A 193 -21.01 -19.21 6.91
N PHE A 194 -19.91 -18.49 7.14
CA PHE A 194 -18.72 -19.00 7.81
C PHE A 194 -18.00 -17.86 8.52
N ASP A 195 -17.34 -18.18 9.63
CA ASP A 195 -16.72 -17.20 10.52
C ASP A 195 -15.65 -16.35 9.81
N LEU A 196 -15.56 -15.09 10.24
CA LEU A 196 -14.54 -14.14 9.79
C LEU A 196 -13.14 -14.72 10.02
N GLY A 197 -12.39 -14.89 8.94
CA GLY A 197 -10.97 -15.25 9.00
C GLY A 197 -10.11 -14.05 9.36
N LEU A 198 -9.17 -14.21 10.28
CA LEU A 198 -8.24 -13.16 10.72
C LEU A 198 -6.79 -13.59 10.47
N GLY A 199 -6.31 -13.37 9.25
CA GLY A 199 -4.93 -13.67 8.88
C GLY A 199 -3.91 -12.67 9.43
N ASP A 200 -2.73 -13.15 9.82
CA ASP A 200 -1.63 -12.38 10.40
C ASP A 200 -0.30 -12.53 9.66
N ASP A 201 0.10 -11.48 8.95
CA ASP A 201 1.36 -11.39 8.21
C ASP A 201 2.61 -11.23 9.09
N ASP A 202 2.46 -10.92 10.40
CA ASP A 202 3.60 -10.99 11.33
C ASP A 202 4.00 -12.45 11.64
N GLY A 203 3.02 -13.35 11.57
CA GLY A 203 3.18 -14.79 11.78
C GLY A 203 3.31 -15.54 10.46
N ASN A 204 2.26 -16.29 10.12
CA ASN A 204 2.19 -17.07 8.88
C ASN A 204 0.80 -16.97 8.26
N LEU A 205 0.59 -15.91 7.48
CA LEU A 205 -0.67 -15.62 6.80
C LEU A 205 -1.14 -16.76 5.87
N GLU A 206 -0.22 -17.50 5.28
CA GLU A 206 -0.55 -18.67 4.44
C GLU A 206 -1.15 -19.80 5.28
N GLU A 207 -0.62 -20.03 6.48
CA GLU A 207 -1.15 -21.04 7.40
C GLU A 207 -2.55 -20.67 7.89
N ASP A 208 -2.75 -19.41 8.29
CA ASP A 208 -4.06 -18.90 8.71
C ASP A 208 -5.11 -19.09 7.61
N PHE A 209 -4.74 -18.78 6.36
CA PHE A 209 -5.62 -18.96 5.20
C PHE A 209 -5.94 -20.43 4.95
N ILE A 210 -4.95 -21.33 4.98
CA ILE A 210 -5.18 -22.78 4.78
C ILE A 210 -6.13 -23.32 5.85
N SER A 211 -5.86 -22.99 7.12
CA SER A 211 -6.67 -23.48 8.24
C SER A 211 -8.11 -22.94 8.22
N TRP A 212 -8.31 -21.70 7.78
CA TRP A 212 -9.64 -21.14 7.53
C TRP A 212 -10.33 -21.85 6.36
N ARG A 213 -9.64 -22.00 5.22
CA ARG A 213 -10.16 -22.60 3.99
C ARG A 213 -10.60 -24.06 4.16
N GLU A 214 -9.85 -24.85 4.92
CA GLU A 214 -10.17 -26.27 5.17
C GLU A 214 -11.45 -26.47 5.97
N GLN A 215 -11.83 -25.50 6.80
CA GLN A 215 -13.09 -25.51 7.55
C GLN A 215 -14.22 -24.84 6.78
N PHE A 216 -13.88 -23.83 5.97
CA PHE A 216 -14.81 -23.07 5.14
C PHE A 216 -15.56 -23.97 4.15
N TRP A 217 -14.86 -24.75 3.31
CA TRP A 217 -15.51 -25.53 2.26
C TRP A 217 -16.48 -26.60 2.78
N PRO A 218 -16.18 -27.37 3.85
CA PRO A 218 -17.15 -28.23 4.50
C PRO A 218 -18.42 -27.49 4.97
N ALA A 219 -18.28 -26.29 5.54
CA ALA A 219 -19.42 -25.48 5.96
C ALA A 219 -20.27 -25.01 4.77
N VAL A 220 -19.65 -24.64 3.65
CA VAL A 220 -20.37 -24.32 2.40
C VAL A 220 -21.15 -25.52 1.88
N CYS A 221 -20.53 -26.71 1.90
CA CYS A 221 -21.16 -27.96 1.48
C CYS A 221 -22.39 -28.30 2.34
N GLU A 222 -22.27 -28.18 3.66
CA GLU A 222 -23.38 -28.40 4.60
C GLU A 222 -24.52 -27.39 4.39
N HIS A 223 -24.18 -26.11 4.15
CA HIS A 223 -25.17 -25.05 3.97
C HIS A 223 -26.00 -25.20 2.70
N PHE A 224 -25.36 -25.48 1.57
CA PHE A 224 -26.02 -25.60 0.26
C PHE A 224 -26.43 -27.04 -0.08
N GLY A 225 -26.09 -28.01 0.76
CA GLY A 225 -26.39 -29.43 0.52
C GLY A 225 -25.66 -30.01 -0.70
N VAL A 226 -24.45 -29.52 -0.99
CA VAL A 226 -23.60 -30.01 -2.09
C VAL A 226 -22.55 -30.98 -1.58
N GLU A 227 -22.26 -32.03 -2.34
CA GLU A 227 -21.20 -32.99 -2.01
C GLU A 227 -19.91 -32.68 -2.78
N ALA A 228 -18.76 -32.95 -2.15
CA ALA A 228 -17.47 -32.80 -2.81
C ALA A 228 -17.32 -33.81 -3.95
N LEU A 229 -16.94 -33.34 -5.15
CA LEU A 229 -16.79 -34.18 -6.33
C LEU A 229 -15.50 -35.04 -6.32
N GLY A 230 -14.64 -34.86 -5.31
CA GLY A 230 -13.57 -35.81 -4.96
C GLY A 230 -12.36 -35.89 -5.90
N ASP A 231 -12.39 -35.27 -7.08
CA ASP A 231 -11.24 -35.32 -8.00
C ASP A 231 -10.16 -34.30 -7.62
N GLU A 232 -9.11 -34.77 -6.92
CA GLU A 232 -7.80 -34.10 -6.77
C GLU A 232 -7.01 -34.08 -8.10
N SER A 233 -7.68 -33.77 -9.22
CA SER A 233 -6.98 -33.55 -10.48
C SER A 233 -6.31 -32.17 -10.47
N SER A 234 -5.06 -32.09 -10.94
CA SER A 234 -4.40 -30.81 -11.16
C SER A 234 -5.11 -30.09 -12.30
N ILE A 235 -5.83 -29.01 -11.98
CA ILE A 235 -6.59 -28.21 -12.94
C ILE A 235 -5.77 -26.97 -13.25
N ARG A 236 -5.28 -26.90 -14.50
CA ARG A 236 -4.67 -25.67 -15.03
C ARG A 236 -5.74 -24.61 -15.23
N GLN A 237 -5.37 -23.36 -14.99
CA GLN A 237 -6.18 -22.18 -15.28
C GLN A 237 -5.87 -21.60 -16.65
N TYR A 238 -4.67 -21.83 -17.16
CA TYR A 238 -4.25 -21.26 -18.44
C TYR A 238 -3.80 -22.34 -19.42
N GLU A 239 -4.18 -22.18 -20.68
CA GLU A 239 -3.62 -22.92 -21.81
C GLU A 239 -2.36 -22.25 -22.35
N LEU A 240 -1.35 -23.06 -22.67
CA LEU A 240 -0.16 -22.61 -23.35
C LEU A 240 -0.42 -22.48 -24.86
N LYS A 241 -0.10 -21.32 -25.41
CA LYS A 241 -0.02 -21.08 -26.85
C LYS A 241 1.36 -20.56 -27.22
N GLU A 242 2.14 -21.39 -27.91
CA GLU A 242 3.42 -20.99 -28.49
C GLU A 242 3.20 -20.27 -29.83
N HIS A 243 4.02 -19.23 -30.10
CA HIS A 243 3.94 -18.46 -31.32
C HIS A 243 5.27 -18.57 -32.09
N THR A 244 5.24 -19.25 -33.24
CA THR A 244 6.43 -19.40 -34.12
C THR A 244 6.61 -18.22 -35.08
N ASP A 245 5.50 -17.64 -35.55
CA ASP A 245 5.47 -16.64 -36.63
C ASP A 245 4.73 -15.36 -36.21
N ILE A 246 5.12 -14.78 -35.08
CA ILE A 246 4.52 -13.54 -34.57
C ILE A 246 5.37 -12.30 -34.92
N ASN A 247 4.69 -11.22 -35.25
CA ASN A 247 5.36 -9.92 -35.39
C ASN A 247 5.88 -9.46 -34.02
N MET A 248 7.20 -9.31 -33.87
CA MET A 248 7.85 -8.90 -32.63
C MET A 248 7.39 -7.54 -32.09
N ASN A 249 6.80 -6.67 -32.93
CA ASN A 249 6.19 -5.42 -32.47
C ASN A 249 4.91 -5.64 -31.64
N LYS A 250 4.32 -6.85 -31.69
CA LYS A 250 3.16 -7.28 -30.91
C LYS A 250 3.53 -8.05 -29.64
N VAL A 251 4.82 -8.21 -29.36
CA VAL A 251 5.34 -8.98 -28.22
C VAL A 251 5.72 -8.01 -27.11
N TYR A 252 5.26 -8.31 -25.90
CA TYR A 252 5.62 -7.58 -24.68
C TYR A 252 7.07 -7.87 -24.29
N THR A 253 7.78 -6.83 -23.87
CA THR A 253 9.22 -6.82 -23.57
C THR A 253 9.54 -6.39 -22.14
N GLY A 254 8.54 -6.28 -21.28
CA GLY A 254 8.68 -5.87 -19.88
C GLY A 254 7.70 -4.77 -19.44
N GLU A 255 6.93 -4.21 -20.38
CA GLU A 255 5.90 -3.21 -20.08
C GLU A 255 4.80 -3.81 -19.18
N ILE A 256 4.25 -3.00 -18.27
CA ILE A 256 3.27 -3.46 -17.27
C ILE A 256 1.84 -3.50 -17.81
N GLY A 257 1.42 -2.43 -18.50
CA GLY A 257 0.05 -2.27 -19.01
C GLY A 257 -0.02 -2.37 -20.54
N ARG A 258 -0.11 -1.22 -21.20
CA ARG A 258 -0.23 -1.16 -22.66
C ARG A 258 1.07 -1.59 -23.35
N LEU A 259 0.95 -2.42 -24.37
CA LEU A 259 2.04 -2.78 -25.27
C LEU A 259 2.77 -1.53 -25.81
N LYS A 260 4.11 -1.55 -25.85
CA LYS A 260 4.98 -0.43 -26.26
C LYS A 260 4.85 0.83 -25.40
N SER A 261 4.28 0.76 -24.19
CA SER A 261 4.20 1.92 -23.30
C SER A 261 5.57 2.42 -22.85
N PHE A 262 6.57 1.54 -22.74
CA PHE A 262 7.95 1.91 -22.37
C PHE A 262 8.69 2.63 -23.50
N GLU A 263 8.35 2.34 -24.76
CA GLU A 263 8.88 3.07 -25.92
C GLU A 263 8.13 4.40 -26.14
N VAL A 264 6.80 4.37 -26.01
CA VAL A 264 5.93 5.53 -26.23
C VAL A 264 5.25 5.93 -24.93
N GLN A 265 6.00 6.67 -24.12
CA GLN A 265 5.59 7.18 -22.82
C GLN A 265 4.60 8.34 -22.99
N LYS A 266 3.39 8.18 -22.43
CA LYS A 266 2.35 9.22 -22.42
C LYS A 266 1.76 9.33 -21.01
N PRO A 267 1.65 10.55 -20.44
CA PRO A 267 0.99 10.74 -19.15
C PRO A 267 -0.53 10.50 -19.25
N PRO A 268 -1.24 10.26 -18.12
CA PRO A 268 -0.71 10.20 -16.75
C PRO A 268 0.13 8.94 -16.50
N PHE A 269 1.02 9.02 -15.50
CA PHE A 269 1.87 7.90 -15.08
C PHE A 269 1.43 7.41 -13.70
N ASP A 270 1.21 6.11 -13.59
CA ASP A 270 0.63 5.41 -12.44
C ASP A 270 1.14 3.96 -12.38
N SER A 271 0.52 3.12 -11.54
CA SER A 271 0.88 1.71 -11.39
C SER A 271 0.71 0.88 -12.66
N LYS A 272 -0.25 1.24 -13.54
CA LYS A 272 -0.54 0.53 -14.81
C LYS A 272 0.29 1.10 -15.97
N ASN A 273 0.78 2.34 -15.84
CA ASN A 273 1.61 3.03 -16.83
C ASN A 273 2.77 3.78 -16.14
N PRO A 274 3.84 3.09 -15.68
CA PRO A 274 4.93 3.75 -14.98
C PRO A 274 5.79 4.61 -15.91
N PHE A 275 6.37 5.67 -15.35
CA PHE A 275 7.31 6.54 -16.04
C PHE A 275 8.72 5.95 -16.02
N LEU A 276 9.42 5.95 -17.16
CA LEU A 276 10.82 5.55 -17.23
C LEU A 276 11.76 6.70 -16.84
N ALA A 277 12.02 6.85 -15.55
CA ALA A 277 12.88 7.91 -15.03
C ALA A 277 14.37 7.60 -15.25
N PRO A 278 15.14 8.46 -15.93
CA PRO A 278 16.59 8.32 -16.02
C PRO A 278 17.27 8.45 -14.65
N VAL A 279 18.25 7.60 -14.38
CA VAL A 279 19.09 7.69 -13.18
C VAL A 279 20.16 8.76 -13.40
N THR A 280 20.13 9.82 -12.59
CA THR A 280 21.11 10.93 -12.68
C THR A 280 22.25 10.78 -11.68
N VAL A 281 21.97 10.20 -10.52
CA VAL A 281 22.96 9.92 -9.47
C VAL A 281 22.72 8.54 -8.90
N ASN A 282 23.79 7.79 -8.67
CA ASN A 282 23.80 6.59 -7.85
C ASN A 282 25.13 6.56 -7.07
N ARG A 283 25.10 6.95 -5.79
CA ARG A 283 26.29 7.04 -4.95
C ARG A 283 26.12 6.23 -3.67
N ARG A 284 27.23 5.67 -3.18
CA ARG A 284 27.29 5.03 -1.88
C ARG A 284 27.25 6.09 -0.77
N LEU A 285 26.42 5.87 0.23
CA LEU A 285 26.26 6.77 1.39
C LEU A 285 27.17 6.40 2.56
N ASN A 286 27.37 5.12 2.82
CA ASN A 286 28.18 4.67 3.94
C ASN A 286 29.68 4.66 3.60
N LYS A 287 30.50 5.13 4.54
CA LYS A 287 31.97 5.26 4.43
C LYS A 287 32.68 3.92 4.69
N GLY A 288 32.04 3.01 5.42
CA GLY A 288 32.58 1.69 5.78
C GLY A 288 31.51 0.68 6.16
N GLY A 289 31.95 -0.45 6.72
CA GLY A 289 31.10 -1.55 7.17
C GLY A 289 30.60 -2.49 6.05
N ASP A 290 29.95 -3.57 6.46
CA ASP A 290 29.56 -4.69 5.58
C ASP A 290 28.31 -4.41 4.72
N ARG A 291 27.55 -3.38 5.06
CA ARG A 291 26.31 -3.01 4.35
C ARG A 291 26.61 -2.06 3.20
N HIS A 292 25.73 -2.00 2.22
CA HIS A 292 25.77 -0.99 1.16
C HIS A 292 24.52 -0.13 1.24
N LEU A 293 24.68 1.13 1.65
CA LEU A 293 23.62 2.13 1.63
C LEU A 293 23.86 3.04 0.43
N MET A 294 22.80 3.33 -0.32
CA MET A 294 22.87 4.09 -1.56
C MET A 294 21.90 5.27 -1.56
N HIS A 295 22.32 6.32 -2.25
CA HIS A 295 21.51 7.45 -2.64
C HIS A 295 21.35 7.44 -4.15
N LEU A 296 20.09 7.40 -4.60
CA LEU A 296 19.72 7.45 -6.01
C LEU A 296 18.95 8.73 -6.31
N GLU A 297 19.14 9.29 -7.50
CA GLU A 297 18.32 10.39 -8.03
C GLU A 297 17.72 9.99 -9.37
N LEU A 298 16.41 10.23 -9.51
CA LEU A 298 15.59 9.90 -10.68
C LEU A 298 15.05 11.17 -11.32
N ASP A 299 15.43 11.44 -12.56
CA ASP A 299 14.94 12.59 -13.34
C ASP A 299 13.52 12.34 -13.82
N ILE A 300 12.60 13.26 -13.48
CA ILE A 300 11.19 13.22 -13.89
C ILE A 300 10.82 14.41 -14.79
N THR A 301 11.80 15.08 -15.40
CA THR A 301 11.57 16.16 -16.36
C THR A 301 10.64 15.73 -17.50
N GLY A 302 9.64 16.55 -17.81
CA GLY A 302 8.68 16.28 -18.89
C GLY A 302 7.58 15.26 -18.55
N SER A 303 7.68 14.54 -17.43
CA SER A 303 6.68 13.53 -17.02
C SER A 303 5.35 14.13 -16.53
N LYS A 304 5.38 15.40 -16.06
CA LYS A 304 4.28 16.08 -15.34
C LYS A 304 3.89 15.42 -14.01
N ILE A 305 4.70 14.47 -13.51
CA ILE A 305 4.54 13.89 -12.18
C ILE A 305 4.68 14.99 -11.12
N ARG A 306 3.82 14.92 -10.10
CA ARG A 306 3.88 15.78 -8.91
C ARG A 306 4.05 14.89 -7.69
N TYR A 307 4.84 15.37 -6.75
CA TYR A 307 5.06 14.72 -5.46
C TYR A 307 5.27 15.77 -4.39
N GLU A 308 5.10 15.38 -3.13
CA GLU A 308 5.44 16.17 -1.96
C GLU A 308 6.40 15.40 -1.05
N SER A 309 7.09 16.13 -0.16
CA SER A 309 7.94 15.48 0.83
C SER A 309 7.11 14.52 1.68
N GLY A 310 7.60 13.30 1.87
CA GLY A 310 6.91 12.22 2.58
C GLY A 310 6.01 11.34 1.72
N ASP A 311 5.88 11.61 0.42
CA ASP A 311 5.35 10.63 -0.54
C ASP A 311 6.29 9.44 -0.75
N HIS A 312 5.75 8.38 -1.36
CA HIS A 312 6.51 7.20 -1.75
C HIS A 312 6.71 7.16 -3.26
N VAL A 313 7.89 6.72 -3.68
CA VAL A 313 8.16 6.31 -5.05
C VAL A 313 8.11 4.79 -5.13
N ALA A 314 7.28 4.27 -6.02
CA ALA A 314 7.20 2.86 -6.33
C ALA A 314 8.06 2.57 -7.55
N VAL A 315 8.84 1.50 -7.49
CA VAL A 315 9.78 1.10 -8.55
C VAL A 315 9.47 -0.33 -8.99
N PHE A 316 9.35 -0.56 -10.29
CA PHE A 316 9.26 -1.91 -10.87
C PHE A 316 10.67 -2.42 -11.19
N PRO A 317 11.20 -3.38 -10.41
CA PRO A 317 12.54 -3.89 -10.64
C PRO A 317 12.55 -5.02 -11.67
N THR A 318 13.73 -5.56 -11.95
CA THR A 318 13.88 -6.81 -12.71
C THR A 318 14.64 -7.85 -11.91
N ASN A 319 14.31 -9.11 -12.11
CA ASN A 319 15.09 -10.22 -11.55
C ASN A 319 16.50 -10.26 -12.15
N ASP A 320 17.43 -10.88 -11.42
CA ASP A 320 18.79 -11.08 -11.89
C ASP A 320 18.80 -12.02 -13.11
N SER A 321 19.38 -11.55 -14.23
CA SER A 321 19.52 -12.33 -15.45
C SER A 321 20.23 -13.68 -15.23
N ALA A 322 21.19 -13.76 -14.30
CA ALA A 322 21.87 -15.00 -13.97
C ALA A 322 20.92 -16.02 -13.33
N LEU A 323 20.00 -15.55 -12.47
CA LEU A 323 18.97 -16.38 -11.85
C LEU A 323 18.00 -16.91 -12.91
N VAL A 324 17.52 -16.04 -13.80
CA VAL A 324 16.61 -16.40 -14.89
C VAL A 324 17.25 -17.43 -15.83
N ASN A 325 18.50 -17.20 -16.25
CA ASN A 325 19.25 -18.11 -17.10
C ASN A 325 19.44 -19.49 -16.46
N LYS A 326 19.76 -19.52 -15.16
CA LYS A 326 19.96 -20.78 -14.43
C LYS A 326 18.65 -21.57 -14.30
N LEU A 327 17.51 -20.88 -14.20
CA LEU A 327 16.18 -21.49 -14.18
C LEU A 327 15.84 -22.14 -15.53
N GLY A 328 16.13 -21.46 -16.66
CA GLY A 328 16.02 -22.08 -17.99
C GLY A 328 16.94 -23.28 -18.17
N GLN A 329 18.18 -23.18 -17.69
CA GLN A 329 19.17 -24.26 -17.77
C GLN A 329 18.75 -25.50 -16.99
N ILE A 330 18.26 -25.35 -15.75
CA ILE A 330 17.89 -26.51 -14.90
C ILE A 330 16.63 -27.22 -15.43
N LEU A 331 15.72 -26.48 -16.06
CA LEU A 331 14.52 -27.04 -16.70
C LEU A 331 14.76 -27.52 -18.13
N GLY A 332 15.90 -27.14 -18.74
CA GLY A 332 16.24 -27.52 -20.11
C GLY A 332 15.37 -26.86 -21.17
N VAL A 333 14.94 -25.61 -20.95
CA VAL A 333 14.01 -24.89 -21.84
C VAL A 333 14.68 -23.69 -22.51
N ASP A 334 14.34 -23.44 -23.77
CA ASP A 334 14.66 -22.19 -24.45
C ASP A 334 13.77 -21.06 -23.93
N LEU A 335 14.39 -20.09 -23.25
CA LEU A 335 13.69 -18.98 -22.64
C LEU A 335 13.22 -17.92 -23.64
N ASP A 336 13.73 -17.94 -24.87
CA ASP A 336 13.43 -16.93 -25.89
C ASP A 336 12.21 -17.29 -26.76
N VAL A 337 11.57 -18.43 -26.48
CA VAL A 337 10.28 -18.84 -27.08
C VAL A 337 9.19 -17.84 -26.69
N VAL A 338 8.44 -17.36 -27.68
CA VAL A 338 7.31 -16.44 -27.49
C VAL A 338 6.04 -17.24 -27.21
N ILE A 339 5.38 -16.94 -26.09
CA ILE A 339 4.21 -17.64 -25.59
C ILE A 339 3.09 -16.70 -25.18
N SER A 340 1.87 -17.24 -25.14
CA SER A 340 0.75 -16.70 -24.39
C SER A 340 0.22 -17.78 -23.45
N LEU A 341 -0.19 -17.37 -22.25
CA LEU A 341 -0.98 -18.17 -21.33
C LEU A 341 -2.40 -17.62 -21.34
N ASN A 342 -3.32 -18.26 -22.06
CA ASN A 342 -4.71 -17.79 -22.17
C ASN A 342 -5.56 -18.46 -21.10
N ASN A 343 -6.37 -17.68 -20.38
CA ASN A 343 -7.26 -18.23 -19.37
C ASN A 343 -8.29 -19.16 -20.02
N LEU A 344 -8.46 -20.35 -19.45
CA LEU A 344 -9.46 -21.33 -19.90
C LEU A 344 -10.90 -20.86 -19.61
N ASP A 345 -11.06 -19.92 -18.67
CA ASP A 345 -12.32 -19.22 -18.45
C ASP A 345 -12.47 -18.02 -19.40
N ASP A 346 -13.21 -18.24 -20.49
CA ASP A 346 -13.54 -17.23 -21.50
C ASP A 346 -14.32 -16.03 -20.94
N GLU A 347 -14.97 -16.14 -19.79
CA GLU A 347 -15.74 -15.05 -19.15
C GLU A 347 -14.89 -14.19 -18.19
N SER A 348 -13.70 -14.67 -17.82
CA SER A 348 -12.78 -13.94 -16.94
C SER A 348 -12.25 -12.68 -17.62
N ASN A 349 -12.24 -11.54 -16.91
CA ASN A 349 -11.57 -10.33 -17.37
C ASN A 349 -10.04 -10.51 -17.40
N LYS A 350 -9.50 -11.39 -16.54
CA LYS A 350 -8.07 -11.71 -16.46
C LYS A 350 -7.70 -12.75 -17.51
N LYS A 351 -7.52 -12.29 -18.75
CA LYS A 351 -7.20 -13.15 -19.90
C LYS A 351 -5.84 -13.84 -19.82
N HIS A 352 -4.89 -13.25 -19.09
CA HIS A 352 -3.52 -13.74 -18.96
C HIS A 352 -3.03 -13.53 -17.52
N PRO A 353 -2.07 -14.35 -17.04
CA PRO A 353 -1.48 -14.17 -15.71
C PRO A 353 -0.60 -12.91 -15.66
N PHE A 354 0.03 -12.57 -16.79
CA PHE A 354 0.89 -11.41 -17.01
C PHE A 354 0.77 -10.95 -18.47
N PRO A 355 1.33 -9.78 -18.85
CA PRO A 355 1.22 -9.27 -20.22
C PRO A 355 1.72 -10.29 -21.27
N CYS A 356 0.82 -10.69 -22.17
CA CYS A 356 1.06 -11.66 -23.24
C CYS A 356 0.65 -11.08 -24.60
N PRO A 357 1.24 -11.55 -25.72
CA PRO A 357 2.30 -12.55 -25.83
C PRO A 357 3.67 -11.99 -25.37
N THR A 358 4.51 -12.84 -24.79
CA THR A 358 5.86 -12.48 -24.31
C THR A 358 6.78 -13.71 -24.31
N THR A 359 8.08 -13.53 -24.07
CA THR A 359 8.99 -14.68 -23.91
C THR A 359 9.02 -15.17 -22.47
N TYR A 360 9.39 -16.43 -22.24
CA TYR A 360 9.66 -16.91 -20.87
C TYR A 360 10.73 -16.07 -20.17
N ARG A 361 11.78 -15.66 -20.89
CA ARG A 361 12.83 -14.77 -20.39
C ARG A 361 12.23 -13.48 -19.86
N THR A 362 11.39 -12.81 -20.65
CA THR A 362 10.75 -11.56 -20.25
C THR A 362 9.81 -11.77 -19.06
N ALA A 363 9.01 -12.83 -19.06
CA ALA A 363 8.10 -13.15 -17.95
C ALA A 363 8.85 -13.36 -16.63
N LEU A 364 9.91 -14.18 -16.64
CA LEU A 364 10.75 -14.45 -15.47
C LEU A 364 11.59 -13.24 -15.04
N THR A 365 11.89 -12.32 -15.96
CA THR A 365 12.69 -11.12 -15.66
C THR A 365 11.85 -9.99 -15.07
N HIS A 366 10.64 -9.77 -15.60
CA HIS A 366 9.85 -8.57 -15.30
C HIS A 366 8.53 -8.85 -14.57
N TYR A 367 7.93 -10.02 -14.75
CA TYR A 367 6.53 -10.23 -14.36
C TYR A 367 6.34 -11.18 -13.20
N LEU A 368 7.28 -12.09 -12.95
CA LEU A 368 7.15 -13.17 -11.97
C LEU A 368 8.15 -13.01 -10.82
N ASP A 369 7.70 -13.24 -9.60
CA ASP A 369 8.60 -13.31 -8.45
C ASP A 369 9.20 -14.72 -8.35
N ILE A 370 10.50 -14.82 -8.57
CA ILE A 370 11.26 -16.08 -8.51
C ILE A 370 12.24 -16.09 -7.33
N THR A 371 12.11 -15.15 -6.39
CA THR A 371 13.05 -14.93 -5.30
C THR A 371 12.45 -15.12 -3.92
N HIS A 372 11.14 -14.93 -3.77
CA HIS A 372 10.45 -15.29 -2.54
C HIS A 372 10.29 -16.81 -2.40
N PRO A 373 10.19 -17.31 -1.17
CA PRO A 373 9.85 -18.71 -0.93
C PRO A 373 8.50 -19.05 -1.57
N PRO A 374 8.39 -20.11 -2.40
CA PRO A 374 7.14 -20.51 -3.00
C PRO A 374 6.10 -20.91 -1.96
N ARG A 375 4.84 -20.56 -2.22
CA ARG A 375 3.71 -20.91 -1.36
C ARG A 375 3.36 -22.41 -1.45
N THR A 376 2.60 -22.90 -0.48
CA THR A 376 2.23 -24.31 -0.34
C THR A 376 1.46 -24.86 -1.55
N ASN A 377 0.56 -24.07 -2.15
CA ASN A 377 -0.15 -24.43 -3.39
C ASN A 377 0.81 -24.66 -4.56
N VAL A 378 1.86 -23.82 -4.70
CA VAL A 378 2.88 -24.01 -5.73
C VAL A 378 3.60 -25.34 -5.49
N LEU A 379 3.97 -25.66 -4.25
CA LEU A 379 4.59 -26.96 -3.93
C LEU A 379 3.64 -28.14 -4.20
N TYR A 380 2.35 -28.01 -3.88
CA TYR A 380 1.35 -29.04 -4.14
C TYR A 380 1.23 -29.35 -5.63
N GLU A 381 1.04 -28.32 -6.46
CA GLU A 381 0.86 -28.48 -7.90
C GLU A 381 2.14 -28.96 -8.60
N LEU A 382 3.31 -28.53 -8.11
CA LEU A 382 4.60 -28.96 -8.68
C LEU A 382 4.98 -30.39 -8.29
N ALA A 383 4.43 -30.94 -7.20
CA ALA A 383 4.78 -32.28 -6.70
C ALA A 383 4.53 -33.41 -7.73
N GLN A 384 3.60 -33.21 -8.67
CA GLN A 384 3.33 -34.18 -9.74
C GLN A 384 4.48 -34.31 -10.76
N TYR A 385 5.38 -33.33 -10.81
CA TYR A 385 6.53 -33.29 -11.73
C TYR A 385 7.83 -33.76 -11.09
N ALA A 386 7.78 -34.27 -9.86
CA ALA A 386 8.91 -34.92 -9.21
C ALA A 386 8.93 -36.41 -9.59
N SER A 387 9.99 -36.85 -10.27
CA SER A 387 10.12 -38.25 -10.69
C SER A 387 10.51 -39.21 -9.56
N ASP A 388 11.12 -38.70 -8.48
CA ASP A 388 11.41 -39.49 -7.28
C ASP A 388 10.19 -39.43 -6.34
N PRO A 389 9.58 -40.59 -5.99
CA PRO A 389 8.46 -40.64 -5.05
C PRO A 389 8.74 -39.94 -3.71
N LYS A 390 10.00 -39.91 -3.24
CA LYS A 390 10.37 -39.24 -2.00
C LYS A 390 10.24 -37.73 -2.09
N ASP A 391 10.69 -37.14 -3.20
CA ASP A 391 10.58 -35.70 -3.44
C ASP A 391 9.11 -35.33 -3.61
N GLN A 392 8.35 -36.14 -4.36
CA GLN A 392 6.91 -35.97 -4.52
C GLN A 392 6.16 -35.99 -3.18
N GLU A 393 6.41 -37.00 -2.34
CA GLU A 393 5.78 -37.12 -1.01
C GLU A 393 6.19 -35.96 -0.10
N ALA A 394 7.47 -35.56 -0.11
CA ALA A 394 7.96 -34.43 0.67
C ALA A 394 7.25 -33.12 0.27
N MET A 395 7.07 -32.85 -1.02
CA MET A 395 6.37 -31.67 -1.51
C MET A 395 4.89 -31.67 -1.12
N ARG A 396 4.19 -32.81 -1.28
CA ARG A 396 2.80 -32.96 -0.83
C ARG A 396 2.66 -32.79 0.68
N LYS A 397 3.61 -33.33 1.45
CA LYS A 397 3.64 -33.18 2.90
C LYS A 397 3.82 -31.71 3.32
N MET A 398 4.75 -30.98 2.70
CA MET A 398 4.93 -29.54 2.94
C MET A 398 3.68 -28.71 2.58
N ALA A 399 2.86 -29.18 1.64
CA ALA A 399 1.63 -28.52 1.28
C ALA A 399 0.41 -28.92 2.14
N SER A 400 0.55 -29.91 3.03
CA SER A 400 -0.53 -30.36 3.91
C SER A 400 -0.69 -29.47 5.14
N SER A 401 -1.89 -29.46 5.72
CA SER A 401 -2.16 -28.80 7.01
C SER A 401 -1.74 -29.60 8.24
N SER A 402 -1.14 -30.79 8.05
CA SER A 402 -0.64 -31.60 9.16
C SER A 402 0.44 -30.84 9.96
N PRO A 403 0.50 -30.99 11.29
CA PRO A 403 1.53 -30.34 12.11
C PRO A 403 2.96 -30.63 11.62
N GLU A 404 3.22 -31.87 11.19
CA GLU A 404 4.52 -32.27 10.64
C GLU A 404 4.80 -31.63 9.28
N GLY A 405 3.77 -31.49 8.43
CA GLY A 405 3.86 -30.81 7.13
C GLY A 405 4.15 -29.33 7.27
N LYS A 406 3.41 -28.64 8.14
CA LYS A 406 3.61 -27.22 8.48
C LYS A 406 5.01 -26.96 9.03
N ALA A 407 5.46 -27.78 9.99
CA ALA A 407 6.80 -27.67 10.56
C ALA A 407 7.90 -27.90 9.50
N LEU A 408 7.68 -28.84 8.58
CA LEU A 408 8.61 -29.08 7.48
C LEU A 408 8.65 -27.91 6.49
N TYR A 409 7.50 -27.35 6.10
CA TYR A 409 7.43 -26.17 5.24
C TYR A 409 8.10 -24.95 5.91
N GLN A 410 7.78 -24.68 7.18
CA GLN A 410 8.40 -23.60 7.93
C GLN A 410 9.93 -23.74 7.96
N SER A 411 10.44 -24.92 8.32
CA SER A 411 11.89 -25.14 8.48
C SER A 411 12.65 -25.24 7.15
N TRP A 412 12.11 -25.97 6.17
CA TRP A 412 12.80 -26.26 4.91
C TRP A 412 12.59 -25.18 3.85
N VAL A 413 11.45 -24.48 3.82
CA VAL A 413 11.18 -23.44 2.82
C VAL A 413 11.41 -22.05 3.40
N LEU A 414 10.67 -21.67 4.45
CA LEU A 414 10.64 -20.29 4.96
C LEU A 414 11.92 -19.91 5.71
N ASP A 415 12.25 -20.65 6.78
CA ASP A 415 13.43 -20.43 7.63
C ASP A 415 14.75 -20.54 6.86
N ALA A 416 14.78 -21.43 5.88
CA ALA A 416 15.91 -21.64 5.00
C ALA A 416 15.95 -20.64 3.81
N SER A 417 14.88 -19.86 3.65
CA SER A 417 14.68 -18.86 2.59
C SER A 417 14.94 -19.43 1.19
N ARG A 418 14.40 -20.63 0.92
CA ARG A 418 14.52 -21.30 -0.37
C ARG A 418 13.56 -20.69 -1.37
N ASN A 419 14.10 -20.03 -2.40
CA ASN A 419 13.34 -19.65 -3.57
C ASN A 419 13.12 -20.86 -4.51
N ILE A 420 12.33 -20.68 -5.58
CA ILE A 420 12.02 -21.75 -6.53
C ILE A 420 13.26 -22.41 -7.13
N LEU A 421 14.30 -21.63 -7.46
CA LEU A 421 15.52 -22.19 -8.03
C LEU A 421 16.25 -23.07 -7.00
N ALA A 422 16.34 -22.63 -5.75
CA ALA A 422 16.94 -23.42 -4.68
C ALA A 422 16.21 -24.75 -4.45
N ILE A 423 14.89 -24.78 -4.61
CA ILE A 423 14.08 -26.01 -4.53
C ILE A 423 14.40 -26.92 -5.72
N LEU A 424 14.45 -26.41 -6.95
CA LEU A 424 14.80 -27.20 -8.14
C LEU A 424 16.23 -27.77 -8.09
N GLU A 425 17.16 -27.05 -7.44
CA GLU A 425 18.53 -27.51 -7.18
C GLU A 425 18.59 -28.60 -6.11
N ASP A 426 17.87 -28.42 -4.99
CA ASP A 426 17.87 -29.35 -3.86
C ASP A 426 17.03 -30.62 -4.14
N MET A 427 16.07 -30.55 -5.09
CA MET A 427 15.24 -31.66 -5.56
C MET A 427 15.44 -31.89 -7.07
N PRO A 428 16.53 -32.57 -7.50
CA PRO A 428 16.83 -32.77 -8.92
C PRO A 428 15.78 -33.57 -9.70
N SER A 429 14.91 -34.32 -9.02
CA SER A 429 13.83 -35.06 -9.66
C SER A 429 12.66 -34.17 -10.10
N LEU A 430 12.57 -32.96 -9.56
CA LEU A 430 11.53 -31.99 -9.87
C LEU A 430 11.82 -31.28 -11.19
N ARG A 431 11.09 -31.63 -12.25
CA ARG A 431 11.25 -31.04 -13.59
C ARG A 431 9.90 -30.62 -14.18
N PRO A 432 9.28 -29.56 -13.65
CA PRO A 432 8.01 -29.06 -14.16
C PRO A 432 8.17 -28.38 -15.52
N PRO A 433 7.11 -28.42 -16.37
CA PRO A 433 7.00 -27.53 -17.53
C PRO A 433 7.11 -26.06 -17.11
N ILE A 434 7.92 -25.28 -17.84
CA ILE A 434 8.17 -23.88 -17.49
C ILE A 434 6.93 -23.01 -17.57
N ASP A 435 5.99 -23.34 -18.46
CA ASP A 435 4.73 -22.62 -18.64
C ASP A 435 3.80 -22.78 -17.43
N HIS A 436 3.73 -23.99 -16.89
CA HIS A 436 2.97 -24.23 -15.67
C HIS A 436 3.66 -23.57 -14.46
N LEU A 437 4.99 -23.56 -14.42
CA LEU A 437 5.70 -22.78 -13.41
C LEU A 437 5.37 -21.29 -13.52
N CYS A 438 5.39 -20.71 -14.73
CA CYS A 438 5.04 -19.32 -14.97
C CYS A 438 3.58 -18.98 -14.59
N GLU A 439 2.66 -19.94 -14.71
CA GLU A 439 1.28 -19.83 -14.24
C GLU A 439 1.16 -19.80 -12.71
N LEU A 440 1.99 -20.59 -12.01
CA LEU A 440 1.94 -20.75 -10.56
C LEU A 440 2.68 -19.66 -9.77
N MET A 441 3.76 -19.11 -10.34
CA MET A 441 4.56 -18.10 -9.63
C MET A 441 3.78 -16.78 -9.48
N PRO A 442 3.84 -16.14 -8.30
CA PRO A 442 3.18 -14.86 -8.08
C PRO A 442 3.81 -13.73 -8.91
N ARG A 443 3.07 -12.64 -9.08
CA ARG A 443 3.55 -11.47 -9.82
C ARG A 443 4.67 -10.75 -9.10
N LEU A 444 5.67 -10.30 -9.84
CA LEU A 444 6.73 -9.44 -9.33
C LEU A 444 6.15 -8.07 -8.98
N GLN A 445 6.16 -7.74 -7.69
CA GLN A 445 5.59 -6.50 -7.19
C GLN A 445 6.53 -5.30 -7.34
N ALA A 446 5.98 -4.09 -7.44
CA ALA A 446 6.75 -2.87 -7.26
C ALA A 446 7.27 -2.77 -5.81
N ARG A 447 8.43 -2.13 -5.62
CA ARG A 447 8.98 -1.84 -4.29
C ARG A 447 8.89 -0.34 -4.02
N TYR A 448 8.39 0.00 -2.84
CA TYR A 448 8.18 1.38 -2.41
C TYR A 448 9.40 1.89 -1.63
N TYR A 449 9.73 3.16 -1.84
CA TYR A 449 10.76 3.88 -1.10
C TYR A 449 10.22 5.25 -0.70
N SER A 450 10.42 5.66 0.55
CA SER A 450 10.10 7.02 0.99
C SER A 450 10.99 8.03 0.26
N ILE A 451 10.38 9.05 -0.33
CA ILE A 451 11.10 10.02 -1.16
C ILE A 451 12.02 10.88 -0.29
N ALA A 452 13.30 10.90 -0.62
CA ALA A 452 14.35 11.58 0.14
C ALA A 452 14.66 13.01 -0.36
N SER A 453 13.68 13.67 -0.94
CA SER A 453 13.79 15.01 -1.51
C SER A 453 12.50 15.81 -1.33
N SER A 454 12.60 17.15 -1.29
CA SER A 454 11.43 18.03 -1.39
C SER A 454 11.21 18.50 -2.81
N SER A 455 9.96 18.43 -3.29
CA SER A 455 9.58 18.99 -4.60
C SER A 455 9.67 20.51 -4.66
N LYS A 456 9.82 21.21 -3.52
CA LYS A 456 10.10 22.66 -3.48
C LYS A 456 11.54 22.99 -3.86
N VAL A 457 12.46 22.05 -3.68
CA VAL A 457 13.89 22.20 -3.99
C VAL A 457 14.26 21.42 -5.25
N HIS A 458 13.69 20.22 -5.42
CA HIS A 458 13.96 19.29 -6.52
C HIS A 458 12.68 18.94 -7.31
N PRO A 459 11.98 19.91 -7.93
CA PRO A 459 10.68 19.66 -8.58
C PRO A 459 10.73 18.64 -9.71
N ASN A 460 11.91 18.37 -10.26
CA ASN A 460 12.14 17.45 -11.37
C ASN A 460 13.05 16.26 -11.02
N SER A 461 13.40 16.06 -9.74
CA SER A 461 14.24 14.94 -9.32
C SER A 461 13.67 14.26 -8.07
N ILE A 462 13.51 12.95 -8.11
CA ILE A 462 13.06 12.14 -6.97
C ILE A 462 14.25 11.39 -6.41
N HIS A 463 14.52 11.59 -5.12
CA HIS A 463 15.64 10.96 -4.45
C HIS A 463 15.20 9.71 -3.68
N ILE A 464 16.02 8.66 -3.71
CA ILE A 464 15.82 7.40 -2.99
C ILE A 464 17.01 7.19 -2.04
N CYS A 465 16.72 6.83 -0.79
CA CYS A 465 17.70 6.36 0.18
C CYS A 465 17.37 4.91 0.54
N ALA A 466 18.26 3.98 0.23
CA ALA A 466 18.00 2.56 0.44
C ALA A 466 19.24 1.80 0.93
N VAL A 467 19.00 0.67 1.59
CA VAL A 467 20.03 -0.31 1.94
C VAL A 467 19.89 -1.52 1.02
N VAL A 468 21.03 -2.00 0.50
CA VAL A 468 21.05 -3.21 -0.32
C VAL A 468 20.80 -4.42 0.56
N VAL A 469 19.83 -5.23 0.14
CA VAL A 469 19.46 -6.47 0.83
C VAL A 469 20.29 -7.59 0.23
N GLU A 470 21.20 -8.12 1.04
CA GLU A 470 22.02 -9.28 0.70
C GLU A 470 22.30 -10.04 1.99
N TYR A 471 21.96 -11.32 2.03
CA TYR A 471 22.14 -12.14 3.23
C TYR A 471 22.44 -13.60 2.88
N LYS A 472 23.21 -14.25 3.75
CA LYS A 472 23.49 -15.68 3.66
C LYS A 472 22.35 -16.46 4.33
N THR A 473 21.75 -17.38 3.60
CA THR A 473 20.66 -18.23 4.10
C THR A 473 21.20 -19.35 5.00
N LYS A 474 20.32 -20.04 5.73
CA LYS A 474 20.68 -21.24 6.52
C LYS A 474 21.27 -22.37 5.65
N THR A 475 20.98 -22.38 4.35
CA THR A 475 21.52 -23.35 3.38
C THR A 475 22.89 -22.96 2.83
N GLY A 476 23.42 -21.79 3.24
CA GLY A 476 24.71 -21.27 2.79
C GLY A 476 24.67 -20.48 1.47
N ARG A 477 23.51 -20.42 0.81
CA ARG A 477 23.27 -19.61 -0.40
C ARG A 477 23.25 -18.11 -0.05
N ILE A 478 23.55 -17.26 -1.02
CA ILE A 478 23.42 -15.79 -0.88
C ILE A 478 22.13 -15.36 -1.57
N ASN A 479 21.17 -14.89 -0.80
CA ASN A 479 19.96 -14.28 -1.32
C ASN A 479 20.17 -12.77 -1.49
N LYS A 480 19.70 -12.26 -2.62
CA LYS A 480 19.78 -10.85 -3.00
C LYS A 480 18.37 -10.30 -3.14
N GLY A 481 18.08 -9.17 -2.50
CA GLY A 481 16.81 -8.48 -2.71
C GLY A 481 16.74 -7.92 -4.13
N VAL A 482 15.64 -8.21 -4.82
CA VAL A 482 15.45 -7.91 -6.26
C VAL A 482 15.66 -6.42 -6.53
N ALA A 483 14.83 -5.56 -5.93
CA ALA A 483 14.84 -4.13 -6.23
C ALA A 483 16.14 -3.42 -5.85
N THR A 484 16.68 -3.71 -4.66
CA THR A 484 17.85 -2.99 -4.17
C THR A 484 19.14 -3.40 -4.89
N ASN A 485 19.29 -4.67 -5.27
CA ASN A 485 20.42 -5.10 -6.10
C ASN A 485 20.29 -4.60 -7.55
N TRP A 486 19.06 -4.59 -8.09
CA TRP A 486 18.79 -4.02 -9.39
C TRP A 486 19.13 -2.53 -9.44
N LEU A 487 18.66 -1.73 -8.47
CA LEU A 487 18.96 -0.31 -8.35
C LEU A 487 20.45 -0.04 -8.11
N LYS A 488 21.11 -0.82 -7.24
CA LYS A 488 22.56 -0.72 -6.98
C LYS A 488 23.37 -0.79 -8.28
N ASN A 489 22.95 -1.64 -9.21
CA ASN A 489 23.66 -1.88 -10.47
C ASN A 489 23.30 -0.86 -11.58
N LYS A 490 22.38 0.09 -11.32
CA LYS A 490 22.03 1.14 -12.29
C LYS A 490 23.15 2.17 -12.37
N LEU A 491 23.77 2.28 -13.55
CA LEU A 491 24.75 3.31 -13.86
C LEU A 491 24.06 4.56 -14.41
N VAL A 492 24.62 5.76 -14.22
CA VAL A 492 24.08 7.00 -14.81
C VAL A 492 24.08 6.92 -16.35
N THR A 493 25.13 6.32 -16.90
CA THR A 493 25.23 5.97 -18.32
C THR A 493 25.59 4.49 -18.42
N ASP A 494 24.84 3.76 -19.24
CA ASP A 494 25.04 2.35 -19.53
C ASP A 494 25.13 2.18 -21.04
N ASN A 495 26.32 1.77 -21.52
CA ASN A 495 26.62 1.62 -22.96
C ASN A 495 26.24 2.85 -23.83
N GLY A 496 26.43 4.06 -23.30
CA GLY A 496 26.11 5.31 -24.00
C GLY A 496 24.63 5.73 -23.91
N HIS A 497 23.77 4.93 -23.27
CA HIS A 497 22.38 5.27 -23.01
C HIS A 497 22.15 5.66 -21.55
N LYS A 498 21.13 6.50 -21.31
CA LYS A 498 20.69 6.80 -19.94
C LYS A 498 19.98 5.57 -19.39
N SER A 499 20.47 5.04 -18.28
CA SER A 499 19.78 3.96 -17.59
C SER A 499 18.47 4.49 -16.99
N THR A 500 17.38 3.76 -17.18
CA THR A 500 16.05 4.15 -16.69
C THR A 500 15.52 3.21 -15.63
N VAL A 501 14.58 3.73 -14.85
CA VAL A 501 13.85 3.03 -13.79
C VAL A 501 12.34 3.26 -14.00
N PRO A 502 11.53 2.21 -14.26
CA PRO A 502 10.08 2.36 -14.31
C PRO A 502 9.55 2.63 -12.91
N MET A 503 8.91 3.79 -12.74
CA MET A 503 8.47 4.27 -11.45
C MET A 503 7.13 5.04 -11.52
N TYR A 504 6.47 5.16 -10.38
CA TYR A 504 5.32 6.04 -10.20
C TYR A 504 5.29 6.57 -8.75
N ILE A 505 4.47 7.59 -8.50
CA ILE A 505 4.31 8.17 -7.17
C ILE A 505 3.04 7.66 -6.53
N ARG A 506 3.16 7.24 -5.26
CA ARG A 506 2.01 7.01 -4.38
C ARG A 506 1.98 8.13 -3.34
N LYS A 507 0.83 8.79 -3.25
CA LYS A 507 0.62 9.83 -2.24
C LYS A 507 0.55 9.22 -0.86
N SER A 508 1.08 9.95 0.12
CA SER A 508 1.04 9.61 1.53
C SER A 508 0.36 10.71 2.35
N GLN A 509 -0.03 10.38 3.57
CA GLN A 509 -0.47 11.34 4.58
C GLN A 509 0.71 11.89 5.43
N PHE A 510 1.91 11.35 5.24
CA PHE A 510 3.13 11.77 5.94
C PHE A 510 3.58 13.14 5.41
N ARG A 511 3.16 14.22 6.08
CA ARG A 511 3.33 15.60 5.61
C ARG A 511 3.83 16.51 6.70
N LEU A 512 4.64 17.49 6.32
CA LEU A 512 4.97 18.62 7.19
C LEU A 512 3.69 19.38 7.62
N PRO A 513 3.72 20.06 8.78
CA PRO A 513 2.61 20.89 9.21
C PRO A 513 2.35 22.03 8.22
N PHE A 514 1.08 22.34 7.97
CA PHE A 514 0.70 23.45 7.09
C PHE A 514 1.28 24.80 7.58
N LYS A 515 1.31 25.01 8.90
CA LYS A 515 1.94 26.19 9.51
C LYS A 515 3.42 25.94 9.70
N ALA A 516 4.26 26.69 8.99
CA ALA A 516 5.73 26.61 9.10
C ALA A 516 6.25 26.89 10.53
N THR A 517 5.51 27.68 11.32
CA THR A 517 5.84 27.98 12.72
C THR A 517 5.66 26.80 13.66
N ASN A 518 4.88 25.77 13.29
CA ASN A 518 4.72 24.59 14.13
C ASN A 518 6.04 23.80 14.17
N PRO A 519 6.53 23.43 15.37
CA PRO A 519 7.73 22.62 15.50
C PRO A 519 7.55 21.20 14.94
N VAL A 520 8.66 20.58 14.58
CA VAL A 520 8.71 19.23 14.02
C VAL A 520 9.80 18.41 14.71
N ILE A 521 9.43 17.20 15.15
CA ILE A 521 10.30 16.22 15.79
C ILE A 521 10.37 15.00 14.86
N MET A 522 11.53 14.75 14.29
CA MET A 522 11.78 13.69 13.32
C MET A 522 12.62 12.59 13.97
N ILE A 523 12.15 11.35 13.94
CA ILE A 523 12.84 10.18 14.50
C ILE A 523 13.00 9.14 13.39
N GLY A 524 14.23 8.98 12.89
CA GLY A 524 14.49 8.15 11.71
C GLY A 524 15.86 7.49 11.70
N PRO A 525 16.09 6.42 12.48
CA PRO A 525 17.35 5.69 12.45
C PRO A 525 17.57 4.93 11.14
N GLY A 526 18.83 4.84 10.71
CA GLY A 526 19.22 4.15 9.48
C GLY A 526 18.55 4.75 8.24
N THR A 527 17.96 3.89 7.40
CA THR A 527 17.24 4.33 6.20
C THR A 527 15.93 5.07 6.51
N GLY A 528 15.46 5.07 7.77
CA GLY A 528 14.34 5.89 8.23
C GLY A 528 14.58 7.40 8.11
N ILE A 529 15.81 7.84 7.83
CA ILE A 529 16.10 9.23 7.53
C ILE A 529 15.52 9.71 6.19
N ALA A 530 15.15 8.80 5.29
CA ALA A 530 14.79 9.12 3.91
C ALA A 530 13.80 10.30 3.79
N PRO A 531 12.56 10.24 4.30
CA PRO A 531 11.61 11.35 4.13
C PRO A 531 12.06 12.62 4.84
N PHE A 532 12.87 12.50 5.90
CA PHE A 532 13.36 13.64 6.67
C PHE A 532 14.40 14.47 5.91
N MET A 533 15.14 13.88 4.97
CA MET A 533 15.96 14.69 4.06
C MET A 533 15.09 15.65 3.23
N GLY A 534 13.93 15.19 2.76
CA GLY A 534 12.95 16.06 2.11
C GLY A 534 12.38 17.12 3.06
N PHE A 535 12.02 16.74 4.28
CA PHE A 535 11.50 17.70 5.27
C PHE A 535 12.52 18.80 5.63
N ILE A 536 13.79 18.43 5.82
CA ILE A 536 14.88 19.36 6.12
C ILE A 536 15.10 20.31 4.94
N GLN A 537 15.13 19.79 3.71
CA GLN A 537 15.24 20.62 2.49
C GLN A 537 14.08 21.62 2.39
N GLU A 538 12.85 21.19 2.65
CA GLU A 538 11.67 22.05 2.58
C GLU A 538 11.65 23.11 3.68
N ARG A 539 12.02 22.75 4.92
CA ARG A 539 12.18 23.67 6.04
C ARG A 539 13.27 24.72 5.75
N GLY A 540 14.39 24.29 5.16
CA GLY A 540 15.45 25.18 4.70
C GLY A 540 14.98 26.14 3.61
N TRP A 541 14.23 25.63 2.62
CA TRP A 541 13.63 26.46 1.58
C TRP A 541 12.67 27.51 2.17
N LEU A 542 11.80 27.13 3.13
CA LEU A 542 10.90 28.07 3.78
C LEU A 542 11.64 29.21 4.50
N LYS A 543 12.76 28.90 5.18
CA LYS A 543 13.63 29.93 5.79
C LYS A 543 14.24 30.86 4.75
N GLN A 544 14.72 30.32 3.63
CA GLN A 544 15.26 31.13 2.52
C GLN A 544 14.20 32.05 1.88
N GLN A 545 12.93 31.64 1.89
CA GLN A 545 11.81 32.48 1.48
C GLN A 545 11.41 33.55 2.53
N GLY A 546 12.16 33.69 3.63
CA GLY A 546 11.89 34.66 4.68
C GLY A 546 10.70 34.32 5.59
N LYS A 547 10.22 33.07 5.56
CA LYS A 547 9.16 32.63 6.47
C LYS A 547 9.73 32.31 7.84
N GLU A 548 8.95 32.59 8.87
CA GLU A 548 9.23 32.10 10.22
C GLU A 548 9.00 30.59 10.27
N VAL A 549 10.04 29.84 10.65
CA VAL A 549 10.04 28.38 10.72
C VAL A 549 10.31 27.97 12.16
N GLY A 550 9.39 27.20 12.74
CA GLY A 550 9.50 26.67 14.09
C GLY A 550 10.63 25.66 14.25
N GLU A 551 10.85 25.21 15.48
CA GLU A 551 11.94 24.26 15.77
C GLU A 551 11.86 23.00 14.91
N THR A 552 13.01 22.53 14.46
CA THR A 552 13.14 21.35 13.61
C THR A 552 14.21 20.46 14.20
N VAL A 553 13.76 19.41 14.90
CA VAL A 553 14.61 18.53 15.71
C VAL A 553 14.74 17.17 15.01
N MET A 554 15.97 16.72 14.81
CA MET A 554 16.27 15.42 14.20
C MET A 554 16.90 14.47 15.23
N TYR A 555 16.28 13.30 15.41
CA TYR A 555 16.82 12.15 16.11
C TYR A 555 17.21 11.08 15.09
N PHE A 556 18.52 10.97 14.85
CA PHE A 556 19.10 9.99 13.94
C PHE A 556 19.81 8.88 14.72
N GLY A 557 19.92 7.69 14.13
CA GLY A 557 20.62 6.57 14.73
C GLY A 557 21.33 5.71 13.70
N CYS A 558 22.57 5.31 13.99
CA CYS A 558 23.36 4.42 13.15
C CYS A 558 24.26 3.50 14.01
N ARG A 559 25.07 2.65 13.39
CA ARG A 559 25.96 1.75 14.14
C ARG A 559 27.16 2.51 14.66
N HIS A 560 27.90 3.13 13.76
CA HIS A 560 29.17 3.78 14.05
C HIS A 560 29.26 5.11 13.33
N LYS A 561 29.80 6.13 14.01
CA LYS A 561 29.98 7.46 13.43
C LYS A 561 30.79 7.45 12.13
N ASN A 562 31.82 6.61 12.07
CA ASN A 562 32.76 6.57 10.94
C ASN A 562 32.39 5.55 9.85
N GLU A 563 31.27 4.81 9.99
CA GLU A 563 30.87 3.80 9.01
C GLU A 563 29.58 4.17 8.29
N ASP A 564 28.48 4.32 9.02
CA ASP A 564 27.12 4.38 8.48
C ASP A 564 26.31 5.59 8.96
N TYR A 565 27.02 6.66 9.36
CA TYR A 565 26.44 8.00 9.51
C TYR A 565 26.16 8.61 8.13
N ILE A 566 25.06 8.18 7.51
CA ILE A 566 24.63 8.64 6.18
C ILE A 566 24.14 10.09 6.20
N TYR A 567 24.39 10.81 5.11
CA TYR A 567 24.12 12.25 4.96
C TYR A 567 24.77 13.13 6.04
N GLN A 568 25.92 12.71 6.58
CA GLN A 568 26.59 13.44 7.65
C GLN A 568 26.85 14.89 7.27
N GLU A 569 27.42 15.13 6.09
CA GLU A 569 27.78 16.47 5.64
C GLU A 569 26.54 17.36 5.49
N GLU A 570 25.48 16.83 4.88
CA GLU A 570 24.22 17.55 4.65
C GLU A 570 23.49 17.87 5.98
N LEU A 571 23.49 16.95 6.95
CA LEU A 571 22.88 17.15 8.26
C LEU A 571 23.63 18.18 9.10
N GLU A 572 24.96 18.07 9.17
CA GLU A 572 25.78 19.02 9.92
C GLU A 572 25.73 20.42 9.30
N GLU A 573 25.60 20.51 7.97
CA GLU A 573 25.36 21.79 7.30
C GLU A 573 23.98 22.38 7.63
N ALA A 574 22.93 21.55 7.63
CA ALA A 574 21.60 21.99 8.01
C ALA A 574 21.54 22.50 9.46
N GLU A 575 22.30 21.90 10.37
CA GLU A 575 22.45 22.38 11.75
C GLU A 575 23.22 23.71 11.82
N ARG A 576 24.36 23.82 11.13
CA ARG A 576 25.14 25.08 11.07
C ARG A 576 24.34 26.26 10.51
N ASN A 577 23.50 26.01 9.51
CA ASN A 577 22.62 27.01 8.89
C ASN A 577 21.34 27.25 9.72
N GLY A 578 21.19 26.58 10.87
CA GLY A 578 20.04 26.68 11.77
C GLY A 578 18.74 26.12 11.20
N VAL A 579 18.77 25.39 10.08
CA VAL A 579 17.58 24.71 9.54
C VAL A 579 17.16 23.59 10.48
N LEU A 580 18.13 22.77 10.90
CA LEU A 580 17.98 21.89 12.06
C LEU A 580 18.31 22.71 13.31
N THR A 581 17.36 22.83 14.23
CA THR A 581 17.61 23.49 15.52
C THR A 581 18.38 22.57 16.47
N GLN A 582 18.20 21.27 16.33
CA GLN A 582 18.93 20.25 17.10
C GLN A 582 19.15 19.00 16.25
N LEU A 583 20.40 18.53 16.17
CA LEU A 583 20.77 17.24 15.61
C LEU A 583 21.23 16.30 16.73
N LYS A 584 20.43 15.27 17.03
CA LYS A 584 20.70 14.27 18.08
C LYS A 584 20.99 12.93 17.42
N VAL A 585 22.23 12.44 17.55
CA VAL A 585 22.67 11.21 16.87
C VAL A 585 23.03 10.11 17.87
N ALA A 586 22.38 8.97 17.74
CA ALA A 586 22.64 7.77 18.53
C ALA A 586 23.59 6.82 17.76
N PHE A 587 24.81 6.65 18.26
CA PHE A 587 25.76 5.66 17.75
C PHE A 587 25.64 4.37 18.59
N SER A 588 25.00 3.35 18.03
CA SER A 588 24.66 2.14 18.79
C SER A 588 25.84 1.22 19.11
N ARG A 589 27.01 1.45 18.52
CA ARG A 589 28.17 0.53 18.63
C ARG A 589 29.51 1.23 18.91
N ASP A 590 29.53 2.54 19.15
CA ASP A 590 30.77 3.28 19.46
C ASP A 590 31.20 3.14 20.94
N GLN A 591 30.38 2.49 21.76
CA GLN A 591 30.62 2.18 23.16
C GLN A 591 30.10 0.79 23.52
N GLU A 592 30.42 0.30 24.72
CA GLU A 592 30.08 -1.07 25.18
C GLU A 592 28.57 -1.31 25.25
N HIS A 593 27.80 -0.33 25.74
CA HIS A 593 26.34 -0.42 25.83
C HIS A 593 25.65 0.18 24.60
N LYS A 594 24.49 -0.36 24.21
CA LYS A 594 23.73 0.15 23.07
C LYS A 594 23.09 1.50 23.39
N VAL A 595 23.33 2.49 22.54
CA VAL A 595 22.63 3.77 22.55
C VAL A 595 21.74 3.87 21.32
N TYR A 596 20.43 3.99 21.54
CA TYR A 596 19.42 4.13 20.50
C TYR A 596 18.67 5.46 20.63
N VAL A 597 17.84 5.78 19.62
CA VAL A 597 17.11 7.05 19.57
C VAL A 597 16.17 7.23 20.75
N GLN A 598 15.53 6.17 21.26
CA GLN A 598 14.69 6.20 22.46
C GLN A 598 15.44 6.67 23.71
N HIS A 599 16.73 6.34 23.84
CA HIS A 599 17.53 6.82 24.97
C HIS A 599 17.76 8.34 24.87
N LEU A 600 17.98 8.84 23.66
CA LEU A 600 18.12 10.28 23.43
C LEU A 600 16.80 11.03 23.63
N LEU A 601 15.67 10.43 23.25
CA LEU A 601 14.35 10.98 23.53
C LEU A 601 14.12 11.10 25.03
N LYS A 602 14.41 10.04 25.80
CA LYS A 602 14.25 10.03 27.25
C LYS A 602 15.14 11.07 27.96
N ASN A 603 16.36 11.28 27.45
CA ASN A 603 17.28 12.29 27.98
C ASN A 603 16.83 13.74 27.72
N ASN A 604 16.00 13.98 26.69
CA ASN A 604 15.50 15.31 26.33
C ASN A 604 13.99 15.44 26.60
N LYS A 605 13.46 14.67 27.55
CA LYS A 605 12.01 14.54 27.79
C LYS A 605 11.34 15.87 28.16
N GLU A 606 12.03 16.76 28.89
CA GLU A 606 11.50 18.05 29.30
C GLU A 606 11.25 18.97 28.09
N ASP A 607 12.23 19.09 27.21
CA ASP A 607 12.14 19.90 25.99
C ASP A 607 11.12 19.29 25.02
N LEU A 608 11.12 17.97 24.84
CA LEU A 608 10.14 17.28 24.00
C LEU A 608 8.72 17.50 24.51
N TRP A 609 8.49 17.39 25.82
CA TRP A 609 7.17 17.62 26.40
C TRP A 609 6.70 19.05 26.17
N LYS A 610 7.57 20.06 26.34
CA LYS A 610 7.26 21.46 26.03
C LYS A 610 6.86 21.62 24.56
N LEU A 611 7.65 21.09 23.63
CA LEU A 611 7.38 21.15 22.19
C LEU A 611 6.02 20.51 21.86
N ILE A 612 5.75 19.33 22.40
CA ILE A 612 4.54 18.56 22.11
C ILE A 612 3.31 19.18 22.76
N HIS A 613 3.38 19.45 24.07
CA HIS A 613 2.22 19.86 24.86
C HIS A 613 1.89 21.34 24.68
N THR A 614 2.91 22.21 24.69
CA THR A 614 2.71 23.67 24.68
C THR A 614 2.80 24.26 23.27
N GLU A 615 3.76 23.80 22.46
CA GLU A 615 4.05 24.43 21.16
C GLU A 615 3.39 23.71 19.96
N ASN A 616 2.55 22.72 20.23
CA ASN A 616 1.83 21.96 19.22
C ASN A 616 2.72 21.29 18.16
N ALA A 617 3.89 20.77 18.57
CA ALA A 617 4.80 20.07 17.67
C ALA A 617 4.15 18.85 16.98
N HIS A 618 4.66 18.52 15.79
CA HIS A 618 4.32 17.29 15.09
C HIS A 618 5.47 16.29 15.20
N ILE A 619 5.14 15.05 15.54
CA ILE A 619 6.05 13.92 15.72
C ILE A 619 5.99 13.06 14.47
N TYR A 620 7.15 12.66 13.98
CA TYR A 620 7.27 11.79 12.83
C TYR A 620 8.24 10.65 13.14
N VAL A 621 7.80 9.42 12.92
CA VAL A 621 8.62 8.21 13.12
C VAL A 621 8.73 7.48 11.79
N CYS A 622 9.97 7.16 11.38
CA CYS A 622 10.21 6.48 10.12
C CYS A 622 11.31 5.40 10.24
N GLY A 623 11.11 4.26 9.59
CA GLY A 623 12.05 3.13 9.60
C GLY A 623 11.42 1.80 10.04
N ASP A 624 12.12 1.05 10.90
CA ASP A 624 11.71 -0.30 11.32
C ASP A 624 10.38 -0.31 12.10
N ALA A 625 9.37 -0.96 11.53
CA ALA A 625 8.05 -1.14 12.14
C ALA A 625 8.06 -2.15 13.29
N ARG A 626 8.95 -3.16 13.25
CA ARG A 626 8.87 -4.31 14.16
C ARG A 626 9.28 -3.98 15.58
N ASN A 627 10.38 -3.25 15.75
CA ASN A 627 10.96 -2.95 17.06
C ASN A 627 11.03 -1.45 17.31
N MET A 628 11.69 -0.71 16.41
CA MET A 628 12.02 0.70 16.64
C MET A 628 10.78 1.58 16.86
N ALA A 629 9.76 1.45 16.01
CA ALA A 629 8.53 2.21 16.13
C ALA A 629 7.82 1.98 17.48
N LYS A 630 7.77 0.72 17.93
CA LYS A 630 7.15 0.32 19.22
C LYS A 630 7.92 0.88 20.42
N ASP A 631 9.24 0.84 20.37
CA ASP A 631 10.10 1.38 21.43
C ASP A 631 9.96 2.90 21.55
N VAL A 632 9.92 3.60 20.40
CA VAL A 632 9.72 5.06 20.35
C VAL A 632 8.34 5.42 20.88
N GLN A 633 7.29 4.72 20.47
CA GLN A 633 5.93 4.95 20.98
C GLN A 633 5.85 4.71 22.50
N THR A 634 6.47 3.63 22.99
CA THR A 634 6.56 3.34 24.43
C THR A 634 7.24 4.47 25.18
N THR A 635 8.33 5.00 24.62
CA THR A 635 9.06 6.13 25.20
C THR A 635 8.20 7.39 25.26
N PHE A 636 7.40 7.70 24.23
CA PHE A 636 6.48 8.84 24.28
C PHE A 636 5.37 8.67 25.32
N HIS A 637 4.88 7.46 25.54
CA HIS A 637 3.98 7.19 26.66
C HIS A 637 4.66 7.45 28.01
N GLU A 638 5.90 6.97 28.22
CA GLU A 638 6.66 7.25 29.44
C GLU A 638 6.89 8.76 29.66
N ILE A 639 7.22 9.52 28.61
CA ILE A 639 7.38 10.97 28.69
C ILE A 639 6.06 11.64 29.10
N ALA A 640 4.92 11.19 28.56
CA ALA A 640 3.61 11.74 28.93
C ALA A 640 3.20 11.41 30.37
N GLU A 641 3.58 10.24 30.87
CA GLU A 641 3.39 9.86 32.28
C GLU A 641 4.23 10.75 33.20
N GLU A 642 5.54 10.83 32.96
CA GLU A 642 6.49 11.54 33.83
C GLU A 642 6.28 13.05 33.80
N MET A 643 6.13 13.65 32.61
CA MET A 643 6.05 15.11 32.45
C MET A 643 4.62 15.65 32.50
N GLY A 644 3.65 14.82 32.11
CA GLY A 644 2.22 15.18 32.13
C GLY A 644 1.49 14.81 33.41
N GLY A 645 2.11 14.01 34.30
CA GLY A 645 1.46 13.48 35.49
C GLY A 645 0.29 12.55 35.16
N MET A 646 0.33 11.90 34.00
CA MET A 646 -0.74 11.05 33.48
C MET A 646 -0.58 9.60 33.94
N MET A 647 -1.68 8.88 34.12
CA MET A 647 -1.63 7.41 34.22
C MET A 647 -1.33 6.78 32.85
N ARG A 648 -0.82 5.54 32.82
CA ARG A 648 -0.50 4.81 31.58
C ARG A 648 -1.62 4.84 30.52
N THR A 649 -2.87 4.64 30.96
CA THR A 649 -4.04 4.64 30.08
C THR A 649 -4.28 6.03 29.49
N GLN A 650 -4.20 7.08 30.31
CA GLN A 650 -4.34 8.47 29.87
C GLN A 650 -3.21 8.89 28.92
N ALA A 651 -1.97 8.46 29.18
CA ALA A 651 -0.83 8.70 28.29
C ALA A 651 -1.01 8.00 26.94
N THR A 652 -1.53 6.77 26.94
CA THR A 652 -1.86 6.04 25.72
C THR A 652 -2.93 6.78 24.91
N ASP A 653 -4.03 7.18 25.56
CA ASP A 653 -5.10 7.96 24.92
C ASP A 653 -4.62 9.32 24.41
N TYR A 654 -3.69 9.96 25.13
CA TYR A 654 -3.09 11.22 24.71
C TYR A 654 -2.29 11.06 23.41
N ILE A 655 -1.45 10.03 23.30
CA ILE A 655 -0.69 9.75 22.09
C ILE A 655 -1.62 9.34 20.93
N LYS A 656 -2.62 8.48 21.17
CA LYS A 656 -3.64 8.16 20.15
C LYS A 656 -4.35 9.41 19.63
N LYS A 657 -4.70 10.33 20.53
CA LYS A 657 -5.30 11.62 20.15
C LYS A 657 -4.37 12.49 19.30
N LEU A 658 -3.04 12.40 19.49
CA LEU A 658 -2.08 13.07 18.60
C LEU A 658 -2.07 12.42 17.22
N MET A 659 -2.15 11.09 17.14
CA MET A 659 -2.23 10.35 15.87
C MET A 659 -3.49 10.74 15.10
N THR A 660 -4.67 10.67 15.73
CA THR A 660 -5.95 11.08 15.10
C THR A 660 -5.95 12.54 14.65
N LYS A 661 -5.17 13.41 15.29
CA LYS A 661 -5.02 14.83 14.92
C LYS A 661 -3.94 15.07 13.85
N GLY A 662 -3.30 14.04 13.32
CA GLY A 662 -2.19 14.17 12.38
C GLY A 662 -0.94 14.86 12.97
N ARG A 663 -0.79 14.81 14.30
CA ARG A 663 0.36 15.36 15.03
C ARG A 663 1.37 14.30 15.46
N TYR A 664 1.03 13.02 15.28
CA TYR A 664 1.96 11.90 15.38
C TYR A 664 1.74 11.07 14.12
N SER A 665 2.73 10.98 13.24
CA SER A 665 2.65 10.25 11.98
C SER A 665 3.76 9.22 11.88
N GLN A 666 3.44 8.08 11.28
CA GLN A 666 4.38 6.98 11.08
C GLN A 666 4.54 6.70 9.58
N ASP A 667 5.78 6.41 9.16
CA ASP A 667 6.11 5.87 7.84
C ASP A 667 7.09 4.71 8.07
N VAL A 668 6.54 3.56 8.43
CA VAL A 668 7.30 2.40 8.91
C VAL A 668 7.10 1.18 8.03
N TRP A 669 8.14 0.36 7.91
CA TRP A 669 8.18 -0.82 7.04
C TRP A 669 9.03 -1.93 7.64
N SER A 670 9.01 -3.11 7.01
CA SER A 670 9.74 -4.32 7.40
C SER A 670 10.57 -4.93 6.28
#